data_AF-A0A7V1RGD2-F1
#
_entry.id   AF-A0A7V1RGD2-F1
#
_cell.length_a   1.000
_cell.length_b   1.000
_cell.length_c   1.000
_cell.angle_alpha   90.00
_cell.angle_beta   90.00
_cell.angle_gamma   90.00
#
_symmetry.space_group_name_H-M   'P 1'
#
loop_
_entity.id
_entity.type
_entity.pdbx_description
1 polymer ?
#
loop_
_entity_poly.entity_id
_entity_poly.type
_entity_poly.pdbx_seq_one_letter_code
_entity_poly.pdbx_strand_id
1 'polypeptide(L)'
;MPRPLRAPFAWLSGAAAIAATVSLLAHARAQEEGQEPSAHTVELGGQRFQAGTEEGLRALIGAAEARIRLSRQQEEDRRTARRQGLPWRQPRGYVDEDTRDGLRVVVKLARSLQSGREERAPGLWKLREAAWAADSNMRQPYLWRESLDLIGSLFMARHVTLNAVGRGSGRNPALNLPAHSAGDLSRVDPLPTTFWTPPGDIASKDLYHGFGRTTLPSITEEICTFEEEHKGYGARPAFDVRHQGRVWRVKFGEEHTGPFATRIWWALGYPVQIADYSPEFRIRYDRRILTKMNERKTNAIKLKLLGVSLLNMRDVQYRDPFRFIKAAVLKDGTRLSPRELRLRLFPILQPPQPPRESGPRELSQPGSHWPEEEWFQRPVQGRQRLPAKPELNESLYDSRFEAQIDHLVMDHAFLRTRERQPGVENVGFWDYNFGDHPKRRELRGMGLLSAWIDNWEVRWGNCRLRAIDEPGGRVRLEHVVTDLGAVLGNSAGLIRTVNGKIRFGPYPDDPNDFAWACTRAARPGQTSVPIRDFMPITKVRPFYEMNADDARWMARMIARLTENQIRQALIAAGYDAAPARLLLEKLVWRRDKMIHDLGLGGEFAYLRPSGPNRRLNYDPLKDGPFTATLPDGRTVEARVTGRYYVENGFVRRRPL
;
A
#
# COMPACT_ATOMS: atom_id res chain seq x y z
N MET A 1 63.69 -7.42 33.27
CA MET A 1 63.75 -8.06 31.94
C MET A 1 62.41 -8.69 31.63
N PRO A 2 61.68 -8.25 30.59
CA PRO A 2 60.52 -8.96 30.07
C PRO A 2 60.94 -9.97 28.99
N ARG A 3 60.24 -11.12 28.92
CA ARG A 3 60.19 -11.97 27.71
C ARG A 3 58.77 -11.94 27.14
N PRO A 4 58.60 -11.97 25.81
CA PRO A 4 57.40 -11.50 25.15
C PRO A 4 56.34 -12.60 25.02
N LEU A 5 55.08 -12.22 25.19
CA LEU A 5 53.92 -13.02 24.80
C LEU A 5 53.75 -12.93 23.27
N ARG A 6 53.82 -14.08 22.61
CA ARG A 6 53.51 -14.25 21.18
C ARG A 6 52.02 -14.01 20.95
N ALA A 7 51.69 -13.16 19.98
CA ALA A 7 50.33 -12.99 19.46
C ALA A 7 49.91 -14.19 18.60
N PRO A 8 48.61 -14.59 18.57
CA PRO A 8 48.11 -15.53 17.58
C PRO A 8 47.68 -14.77 16.31
N PHE A 9 48.49 -14.88 15.26
CA PHE A 9 48.26 -14.30 13.92
C PHE A 9 47.17 -15.02 13.10
N ALA A 10 46.35 -15.88 13.70
CA ALA A 10 45.45 -16.80 12.97
C ALA A 10 44.02 -16.26 12.75
N TRP A 11 43.63 -15.15 13.37
CA TRP A 11 42.26 -14.59 13.25
C TRP A 11 42.07 -13.59 12.09
N LEU A 12 43.17 -12.98 11.60
CA LEU A 12 43.10 -11.96 10.54
C LEU A 12 43.03 -12.56 9.13
N SER A 13 43.53 -13.78 8.92
CA SER A 13 43.48 -14.48 7.62
C SER A 13 42.09 -15.01 7.27
N GLY A 14 41.31 -15.46 8.27
CA GLY A 14 39.93 -15.94 8.08
C GLY A 14 38.95 -14.82 7.71
N ALA A 15 39.06 -13.65 8.35
CA ALA A 15 38.21 -12.50 8.05
C ALA A 15 38.48 -11.94 6.64
N ALA A 16 39.74 -11.92 6.20
CA ALA A 16 40.11 -11.50 4.85
C ALA A 16 39.63 -12.49 3.78
N ALA A 17 39.72 -13.80 4.03
CA ALA A 17 39.21 -14.83 3.12
C ALA A 17 37.67 -14.81 3.02
N ILE A 18 36.97 -14.59 4.13
CA ILE A 18 35.51 -14.40 4.15
C ILE A 18 35.13 -13.11 3.42
N ALA A 19 35.82 -11.99 3.67
CA ALA A 19 35.58 -10.73 2.97
C ALA A 19 35.82 -10.84 1.46
N ALA A 20 36.88 -11.54 1.04
CA ALA A 20 37.19 -11.79 -0.36
C ALA A 20 36.14 -12.69 -1.04
N THR A 21 35.68 -13.75 -0.35
CA THR A 21 34.65 -14.67 -0.84
C THR A 21 33.27 -13.98 -0.91
N VAL A 22 32.97 -13.11 0.06
CA VAL A 22 31.77 -12.27 0.08
C VAL A 22 31.82 -11.21 -1.03
N SER A 23 32.99 -10.61 -1.28
CA SER A 23 33.18 -9.69 -2.42
C SER A 23 33.05 -10.41 -3.77
N LEU A 24 33.60 -11.62 -3.90
CA LEU A 24 33.48 -12.46 -5.11
C LEU A 24 32.04 -12.91 -5.36
N LEU A 25 31.31 -13.32 -4.31
CA LEU A 25 29.88 -13.68 -4.41
C LEU A 25 29.00 -12.45 -4.68
N ALA A 26 29.35 -11.29 -4.15
CA ALA A 26 28.67 -10.02 -4.45
C ALA A 26 28.96 -9.53 -5.87
N HIS A 27 30.19 -9.74 -6.38
CA HIS A 27 30.56 -9.47 -7.76
C HIS A 27 29.87 -10.44 -8.72
N ALA A 28 29.83 -11.73 -8.39
CA ALA A 28 29.13 -12.75 -9.17
C ALA A 28 27.60 -12.50 -9.21
N ARG A 29 27.00 -12.05 -8.11
CA ARG A 29 25.58 -11.63 -8.09
C ARG A 29 25.32 -10.33 -8.83
N ALA A 30 26.23 -9.36 -8.75
CA ALA A 30 26.14 -8.14 -9.54
C ALA A 30 26.32 -8.42 -11.05
N GLN A 31 27.08 -9.46 -11.41
CA GLN A 31 27.20 -9.97 -12.77
C GLN A 31 25.96 -10.77 -13.22
N GLU A 32 25.32 -11.55 -12.35
CA GLU A 32 24.02 -12.22 -12.64
C GLU A 32 22.87 -11.21 -12.80
N GLU A 33 22.88 -10.10 -12.06
CA GLU A 33 21.95 -8.97 -12.23
C GLU A 33 22.26 -8.08 -13.47
N GLY A 34 23.22 -8.49 -14.31
CA GLY A 34 23.92 -7.61 -15.26
C GLY A 34 23.87 -8.00 -16.75
N GLN A 35 23.16 -9.06 -17.16
CA GLN A 35 22.86 -9.27 -18.59
C GLN A 35 21.38 -9.01 -18.85
N GLU A 36 21.08 -7.78 -19.25
CA GLU A 36 19.79 -7.47 -19.87
C GLU A 36 19.58 -8.46 -21.03
N PRO A 37 18.43 -9.18 -21.08
CA PRO A 37 18.06 -9.92 -22.27
C PRO A 37 18.12 -8.96 -23.46
N SER A 38 18.69 -9.40 -24.59
CA SER A 38 18.71 -8.59 -25.81
C SER A 38 17.31 -8.03 -26.08
N ALA A 39 17.20 -6.88 -26.74
CA ALA A 39 15.90 -6.26 -27.07
C ALA A 39 14.94 -7.20 -27.82
N HIS A 40 15.46 -8.31 -28.36
CA HIS A 40 14.77 -9.33 -29.14
C HIS A 40 14.45 -10.62 -28.35
N THR A 41 14.84 -10.69 -27.07
CA THR A 41 14.59 -11.86 -26.21
C THR A 41 13.43 -11.60 -25.24
N VAL A 42 12.51 -12.56 -25.14
CA VAL A 42 11.43 -12.59 -24.14
C VAL A 42 11.65 -13.77 -23.21
N GLU A 43 11.46 -13.57 -21.91
CA GLU A 43 11.50 -14.65 -20.91
C GLU A 43 10.07 -14.97 -20.44
N LEU A 44 9.73 -16.26 -20.38
CA LEU A 44 8.46 -16.72 -19.83
C LEU A 44 8.65 -18.10 -19.17
N GLY A 45 8.31 -18.23 -17.89
CA GLY A 45 8.43 -19.50 -17.17
C GLY A 45 9.86 -20.01 -17.02
N GLY A 46 10.84 -19.11 -16.94
CA GLY A 46 12.27 -19.45 -16.89
C GLY A 46 12.86 -19.88 -18.24
N GLN A 47 12.09 -19.86 -19.33
CA GLN A 47 12.58 -20.11 -20.69
C GLN A 47 12.77 -18.80 -21.44
N ARG A 48 13.79 -18.75 -22.32
CA ARG A 48 14.10 -17.59 -23.17
C ARG A 48 13.71 -17.87 -24.61
N PHE A 49 13.06 -16.91 -25.24
CA PHE A 49 12.53 -16.99 -26.60
C PHE A 49 13.10 -15.85 -27.45
N GLN A 50 13.60 -16.16 -28.64
CA GLN A 50 14.06 -15.17 -29.62
C GLN A 50 12.88 -14.51 -30.33
N ALA A 51 12.08 -13.73 -29.60
CA ALA A 51 10.88 -13.06 -30.13
C ALA A 51 11.18 -12.10 -31.30
N GLY A 52 12.44 -11.76 -31.54
CA GLY A 52 12.90 -11.08 -32.75
C GLY A 52 12.69 -11.86 -34.06
N THR A 53 12.47 -13.18 -34.02
CA THR A 53 12.22 -14.03 -35.20
C THR A 53 10.79 -14.60 -35.20
N GLU A 54 10.28 -15.02 -36.35
CA GLU A 54 8.96 -15.68 -36.44
C GLU A 54 8.94 -17.02 -35.70
N GLU A 55 10.03 -17.79 -35.78
CA GLU A 55 10.18 -19.05 -35.05
C GLU A 55 10.13 -18.84 -33.54
N GLY A 56 10.85 -17.82 -33.02
CA GLY A 56 10.82 -17.51 -31.59
C GLY A 56 9.47 -17.00 -31.11
N LEU A 57 8.72 -16.26 -31.93
CA LEU A 57 7.33 -15.90 -31.63
C LEU A 57 6.41 -17.13 -31.59
N ARG A 58 6.52 -18.05 -32.57
CA ARG A 58 5.75 -19.30 -32.57
C ARG A 58 6.04 -20.14 -31.34
N ALA A 59 7.31 -20.28 -30.96
CA ALA A 59 7.72 -20.99 -29.75
C ALA A 59 7.15 -20.36 -28.47
N LEU A 60 7.22 -19.03 -28.35
CA LEU A 60 6.64 -18.29 -27.21
C LEU A 60 5.12 -18.49 -27.12
N ILE A 61 4.40 -18.39 -28.23
CA ILE A 61 2.95 -18.62 -28.29
C ILE A 61 2.64 -20.05 -27.82
N GLY A 62 3.34 -21.05 -28.35
CA GLY A 62 3.16 -22.45 -27.96
C GLY A 62 3.36 -22.68 -26.45
N ALA A 63 4.41 -22.09 -25.88
CA ALA A 63 4.69 -22.18 -24.45
C ALA A 63 3.60 -21.50 -23.58
N ALA A 64 3.16 -20.31 -23.96
CA ALA A 64 2.09 -19.60 -23.27
C ALA A 64 0.75 -20.37 -23.33
N GLU A 65 0.38 -20.89 -24.51
CA GLU A 65 -0.85 -21.67 -24.68
C GLU A 65 -0.82 -23.00 -23.92
N ALA A 66 0.34 -23.66 -23.84
CA ALA A 66 0.50 -24.86 -23.03
C ALA A 66 0.19 -24.59 -21.55
N ARG A 67 0.68 -23.45 -21.02
CA ARG A 67 0.37 -23.02 -19.64
C ARG A 67 -1.08 -22.61 -19.45
N ILE A 68 -1.71 -21.97 -20.44
CA ILE A 68 -3.15 -21.67 -20.40
C ILE A 68 -3.98 -22.96 -20.34
N ARG A 69 -3.62 -23.98 -21.12
CA ARG A 69 -4.25 -25.31 -21.07
C ARG A 69 -4.06 -25.97 -19.70
N LEU A 70 -2.85 -25.92 -19.15
CA LEU A 70 -2.55 -26.42 -17.80
C LEU A 70 -3.42 -25.75 -16.72
N SER A 71 -3.55 -24.42 -16.76
CA SER A 71 -4.41 -23.67 -15.82
C SER A 71 -5.87 -24.13 -15.88
N ARG A 72 -6.41 -24.34 -17.10
CA ARG A 72 -7.78 -24.83 -17.29
C ARG A 72 -7.96 -26.24 -16.73
N GLN A 73 -6.99 -27.12 -16.97
CA GLN A 73 -7.02 -28.48 -16.40
C GLN A 73 -7.02 -28.45 -14.87
N GLN A 74 -6.08 -27.70 -14.26
CA GLN A 74 -5.96 -27.58 -12.81
C GLN A 74 -7.23 -26.99 -12.16
N GLU A 75 -7.91 -26.06 -12.84
CA GLU A 75 -9.17 -25.50 -12.38
C GLU A 75 -10.32 -26.52 -12.46
N GLU A 76 -10.40 -27.33 -13.52
CA GLU A 76 -11.41 -28.39 -13.61
C GLU A 76 -11.15 -29.50 -12.59
N ASP A 77 -9.89 -29.86 -12.34
CA ASP A 77 -9.50 -30.80 -11.27
C ASP A 77 -9.96 -30.26 -9.90
N ARG A 78 -9.77 -28.96 -9.64
CA ARG A 78 -10.23 -28.28 -8.42
C ARG A 78 -11.75 -28.30 -8.30
N ARG A 79 -12.47 -28.00 -9.38
CA ARG A 79 -13.94 -28.03 -9.41
C ARG A 79 -14.49 -29.43 -9.21
N THR A 80 -13.86 -30.42 -9.83
CA THR A 80 -14.23 -31.84 -9.70
C THR A 80 -14.03 -32.32 -8.27
N ALA A 81 -12.87 -32.06 -7.66
CA ALA A 81 -12.63 -32.36 -6.26
C ALA A 81 -13.68 -31.71 -5.34
N ARG A 82 -14.02 -30.44 -5.58
CA ARG A 82 -15.07 -29.73 -4.82
C ARG A 82 -16.46 -30.37 -4.99
N ARG A 83 -16.85 -30.75 -6.21
CA ARG A 83 -18.14 -31.44 -6.48
C ARG A 83 -18.20 -32.79 -5.78
N GLN A 84 -17.07 -33.48 -5.66
CA GLN A 84 -16.94 -34.79 -5.01
C GLN A 84 -16.72 -34.69 -3.50
N GLY A 85 -16.68 -33.49 -2.92
CA GLY A 85 -16.38 -33.30 -1.49
C GLY A 85 -14.95 -33.72 -1.09
N LEU A 86 -14.04 -33.88 -2.06
CA LEU A 86 -12.67 -34.30 -1.81
C LEU A 86 -11.78 -33.11 -1.44
N PRO A 87 -10.81 -33.29 -0.52
CA PRO A 87 -9.85 -32.26 -0.20
C PRO A 87 -8.95 -31.98 -1.41
N TRP A 88 -8.92 -30.74 -1.88
CA TRP A 88 -8.02 -30.32 -2.95
C TRP A 88 -6.81 -29.57 -2.39
N ARG A 89 -5.61 -29.99 -2.81
CA ARG A 89 -4.36 -29.27 -2.52
C ARG A 89 -3.83 -28.65 -3.80
N GLN A 90 -3.45 -27.38 -3.70
CA GLN A 90 -2.86 -26.65 -4.81
C GLN A 90 -1.57 -27.34 -5.28
N PRO A 91 -1.48 -27.77 -6.56
CA PRO A 91 -0.30 -28.45 -7.07
C PRO A 91 0.90 -27.50 -7.15
N ARG A 92 2.11 -28.06 -7.13
CA ARG A 92 3.33 -27.30 -7.42
C ARG A 92 3.26 -26.78 -8.86
N GLY A 93 3.51 -25.48 -9.05
CA GLY A 93 3.37 -24.85 -10.38
C GLY A 93 1.92 -24.59 -10.79
N TYR A 94 1.00 -24.46 -9.83
CA TYR A 94 -0.37 -24.00 -10.11
C TYR A 94 -0.37 -22.66 -10.85
N VAL A 95 -1.15 -22.59 -11.92
CA VAL A 95 -1.35 -21.39 -12.74
C VAL A 95 -2.74 -20.85 -12.45
N ASP A 96 -2.79 -19.78 -11.66
CA ASP A 96 -4.05 -19.14 -11.29
C ASP A 96 -4.71 -18.37 -12.45
N GLU A 97 -5.92 -17.87 -12.21
CA GLU A 97 -6.70 -17.15 -13.21
C GLU A 97 -6.00 -15.86 -13.68
N ASP A 98 -5.42 -15.08 -12.76
CA ASP A 98 -4.71 -13.83 -13.09
C ASP A 98 -3.49 -14.13 -13.99
N THR A 99 -2.73 -15.19 -13.69
CA THR A 99 -1.62 -15.65 -14.55
C THR A 99 -2.14 -16.08 -15.92
N ARG A 100 -3.23 -16.83 -15.98
CA ARG A 100 -3.84 -17.27 -17.24
C ARG A 100 -4.29 -16.09 -18.10
N ASP A 101 -4.89 -15.07 -17.51
CA ASP A 101 -5.33 -13.87 -18.22
C ASP A 101 -4.13 -13.07 -18.75
N GLY A 102 -3.06 -12.93 -17.95
CA GLY A 102 -1.80 -12.35 -18.43
C GLY A 102 -1.17 -13.13 -19.60
N LEU A 103 -1.18 -14.46 -19.55
CA LEU A 103 -0.69 -15.31 -20.64
C LEU A 103 -1.52 -15.13 -21.94
N ARG A 104 -2.83 -14.88 -21.84
CA ARG A 104 -3.66 -14.60 -23.02
C ARG A 104 -3.24 -13.29 -23.69
N VAL A 105 -2.90 -12.27 -22.89
CA VAL A 105 -2.36 -11.00 -23.40
C VAL A 105 -1.02 -11.22 -24.09
N VAL A 106 -0.14 -12.04 -23.52
CA VAL A 106 1.15 -12.41 -24.17
C VAL A 106 0.90 -13.05 -25.54
N VAL A 107 -0.01 -14.03 -25.63
CA VAL A 107 -0.38 -14.66 -26.91
C VAL A 107 -0.94 -13.64 -27.90
N LYS A 108 -1.82 -12.73 -27.44
CA LYS A 108 -2.43 -11.68 -28.27
C LYS A 108 -1.39 -10.73 -28.84
N LEU A 109 -0.44 -10.26 -28.03
CA LEU A 109 0.65 -9.38 -28.45
C LEU A 109 1.61 -10.09 -29.42
N ALA A 110 2.00 -11.33 -29.11
CA ALA A 110 2.89 -12.12 -29.97
C ALA A 110 2.27 -12.39 -31.35
N ARG A 111 0.97 -12.71 -31.42
CA ARG A 111 0.23 -12.85 -32.69
C ARG A 111 0.10 -11.54 -33.44
N SER A 112 -0.06 -10.41 -32.74
CA SER A 112 -0.13 -9.09 -33.36
C SER A 112 1.20 -8.72 -34.02
N LEU A 113 2.32 -9.02 -33.36
CA LEU A 113 3.67 -8.92 -33.93
C LEU A 113 3.90 -9.85 -35.12
N GLN A 114 3.40 -11.10 -35.05
CA GLN A 114 3.53 -12.07 -36.14
C GLN A 114 2.72 -11.66 -37.38
N SER A 115 1.56 -11.02 -37.19
CA SER A 115 0.67 -10.56 -38.27
C SER A 115 1.00 -9.16 -38.78
N GLY A 116 2.06 -8.51 -38.29
CA GLY A 116 2.43 -7.16 -38.69
C GLY A 116 1.46 -6.06 -38.24
N ARG A 117 0.54 -6.34 -37.32
CA ARG A 117 -0.43 -5.36 -36.79
C ARG A 117 0.17 -4.39 -35.77
N GLU A 118 1.33 -4.73 -35.23
CA GLU A 118 2.11 -3.89 -34.31
C GLU A 118 3.49 -3.67 -34.93
N GLU A 119 4.01 -2.45 -34.79
CA GLU A 119 5.39 -2.15 -35.17
C GLU A 119 6.37 -3.00 -34.36
N ARG A 120 7.45 -3.45 -35.01
CA ARG A 120 8.33 -4.49 -34.46
C ARG A 120 8.96 -4.09 -33.13
N ALA A 121 9.60 -2.92 -33.06
CA ALA A 121 10.33 -2.50 -31.86
C ALA A 121 9.40 -2.13 -30.67
N PRO A 122 8.38 -1.27 -30.84
CA PRO A 122 7.41 -0.98 -29.78
C PRO A 122 6.62 -2.23 -29.36
N GLY A 123 6.23 -3.08 -30.32
CA GLY A 123 5.52 -4.32 -30.03
C GLY A 123 6.36 -5.33 -29.26
N LEU A 124 7.66 -5.47 -29.57
CA LEU A 124 8.58 -6.32 -28.80
C LEU A 124 8.76 -5.80 -27.37
N TRP A 125 8.84 -4.49 -27.18
CA TRP A 125 8.87 -3.89 -25.84
C TRP A 125 7.58 -4.23 -25.06
N LYS A 126 6.39 -4.01 -25.65
CA LYS A 126 5.10 -4.39 -25.04
C LYS A 126 5.05 -5.88 -24.67
N LEU A 127 5.52 -6.75 -25.57
CA LEU A 127 5.53 -8.20 -25.35
C LEU A 127 6.43 -8.59 -24.16
N ARG A 128 7.58 -7.93 -24.00
CA ARG A 128 8.49 -8.15 -22.87
C ARG A 128 7.86 -7.71 -21.55
N GLU A 129 7.23 -6.54 -21.51
CA GLU A 129 6.47 -6.06 -20.34
C GLU A 129 5.38 -7.05 -19.94
N ALA A 130 4.57 -7.49 -20.91
CA ALA A 130 3.47 -8.41 -20.65
C ALA A 130 3.94 -9.78 -20.19
N ALA A 131 5.01 -10.31 -20.80
CA ALA A 131 5.59 -11.60 -20.42
C ALA A 131 6.18 -11.57 -19.01
N TRP A 132 6.93 -10.52 -18.67
CA TRP A 132 7.43 -10.31 -17.31
C TRP A 132 6.28 -10.23 -16.30
N ALA A 133 5.26 -9.44 -16.60
CA ALA A 133 4.12 -9.27 -15.71
C ALA A 133 3.34 -10.56 -15.52
N ALA A 134 3.05 -11.31 -16.59
CA ALA A 134 2.40 -12.61 -16.49
C ALA A 134 3.25 -13.59 -15.65
N ASP A 135 4.57 -13.61 -15.85
CA ASP A 135 5.48 -14.47 -15.08
C ASP A 135 5.53 -14.09 -13.60
N SER A 136 5.46 -12.79 -13.30
CA SER A 136 5.50 -12.26 -11.93
C SER A 136 4.34 -12.74 -11.05
N ASN A 137 3.18 -13.11 -11.63
CA ASN A 137 2.06 -13.67 -10.85
C ASN A 137 2.40 -15.04 -10.23
N MET A 138 3.30 -15.80 -10.86
CA MET A 138 3.78 -17.08 -10.31
C MET A 138 4.93 -16.90 -9.31
N ARG A 139 5.50 -15.69 -9.22
CA ARG A 139 6.52 -15.35 -8.24
C ARG A 139 5.81 -14.87 -6.98
N GLN A 140 6.16 -15.42 -5.81
CA GLN A 140 5.68 -14.81 -4.58
C GLN A 140 6.27 -13.39 -4.46
N PRO A 141 5.48 -12.35 -4.16
CA PRO A 141 5.93 -10.97 -4.18
C PRO A 141 7.08 -10.55 -3.25
N TYR A 142 7.80 -11.46 -2.58
CA TYR A 142 8.59 -11.06 -1.41
C TYR A 142 10.03 -11.54 -1.25
N LEU A 143 10.80 -10.55 -0.81
CA LEU A 143 12.10 -10.50 -0.12
C LEU A 143 12.10 -11.11 1.28
N TRP A 144 10.95 -11.51 1.82
CA TRP A 144 10.87 -12.18 3.12
C TRP A 144 11.09 -13.67 2.92
N ARG A 145 12.37 -14.07 2.91
CA ARG A 145 12.73 -15.48 3.04
C ARG A 145 11.98 -16.04 4.25
N GLU A 146 11.44 -17.26 4.13
CA GLU A 146 10.86 -18.01 5.27
C GLU A 146 11.83 -18.08 6.46
N SER A 147 13.13 -17.89 6.20
CA SER A 147 14.11 -17.52 7.20
C SER A 147 15.13 -16.48 6.72
N LEU A 148 15.33 -15.43 7.52
CA LEU A 148 16.48 -14.54 7.44
C LEU A 148 17.51 -14.98 8.48
N ASP A 149 18.71 -15.34 8.03
CA ASP A 149 19.85 -15.49 8.93
C ASP A 149 20.33 -14.10 9.39
N LEU A 150 20.98 -14.01 10.56
CA LEU A 150 21.44 -12.74 11.13
C LEU A 150 22.40 -11.99 10.19
N ILE A 151 23.26 -12.74 9.47
CA ILE A 151 24.15 -12.21 8.43
C ILE A 151 23.34 -11.61 7.27
N GLY A 152 22.32 -12.33 6.78
CA GLY A 152 21.40 -11.82 5.77
C GLY A 152 20.63 -10.58 6.23
N SER A 153 20.31 -10.50 7.52
CA SER A 153 19.64 -9.35 8.14
C SER A 153 20.55 -8.13 8.22
N LEU A 154 21.85 -8.31 8.47
CA LEU A 154 22.85 -7.23 8.41
C LEU A 154 23.00 -6.68 6.98
N PHE A 155 23.05 -7.56 5.97
CA PHE A 155 23.08 -7.12 4.58
C PHE A 155 21.80 -6.41 4.16
N MET A 156 20.63 -6.93 4.55
CA MET A 156 19.35 -6.28 4.28
C MET A 156 19.26 -4.92 4.97
N ALA A 157 19.65 -4.82 6.25
CA ALA A 157 19.72 -3.56 6.98
C ALA A 157 20.68 -2.58 6.32
N ARG A 158 21.87 -3.03 5.88
CA ARG A 158 22.82 -2.22 5.12
C ARG A 158 22.23 -1.78 3.78
N HIS A 159 21.60 -2.67 3.02
CA HIS A 159 20.99 -2.33 1.74
C HIS A 159 19.87 -1.31 1.90
N VAL A 160 18.99 -1.53 2.87
CA VAL A 160 17.88 -0.64 3.19
C VAL A 160 18.42 0.72 3.66
N THR A 161 19.34 0.76 4.63
CA THR A 161 19.96 2.02 5.11
C THR A 161 20.82 2.74 4.06
N LEU A 162 21.32 2.03 3.05
CA LEU A 162 22.06 2.58 1.92
C LEU A 162 21.23 2.68 0.64
N ASN A 163 19.90 2.53 0.69
CA ASN A 163 19.00 2.74 -0.46
C ASN A 163 19.01 4.23 -0.81
N ALA A 164 20.07 4.64 -1.48
CA ALA A 164 20.31 6.02 -1.84
C ALA A 164 19.36 6.42 -2.96
N VAL A 165 18.53 7.43 -2.69
CA VAL A 165 17.70 8.10 -3.68
C VAL A 165 18.46 9.32 -4.19
N GLY A 166 18.31 9.65 -5.49
CA GLY A 166 18.85 10.88 -6.04
C GLY A 166 20.34 10.85 -6.35
N ARG A 167 20.92 9.71 -6.73
CA ARG A 167 22.36 9.56 -7.03
C ARG A 167 22.67 9.63 -8.53
N GLY A 168 21.68 9.91 -9.37
CA GLY A 168 21.84 10.03 -10.81
C GLY A 168 22.78 11.16 -11.20
N SER A 169 23.46 10.97 -12.33
CA SER A 169 24.31 12.00 -12.93
C SER A 169 23.53 12.83 -13.94
N GLY A 170 23.72 14.15 -13.93
CA GLY A 170 23.21 15.03 -14.99
C GLY A 170 23.80 14.72 -16.38
N ARG A 171 24.94 14.01 -16.44
CA ARG A 171 25.51 13.53 -17.71
C ARG A 171 24.70 12.41 -18.37
N ASN A 172 23.76 11.81 -17.64
CA ASN A 172 22.89 10.73 -18.10
C ASN A 172 21.42 11.19 -18.07
N PRO A 173 21.00 12.11 -18.96
CA PRO A 173 19.62 12.55 -19.02
C PRO A 173 18.66 11.38 -19.31
N ALA A 174 17.39 11.56 -18.97
CA ALA A 174 16.38 10.56 -19.27
C ALA A 174 16.27 10.31 -20.79
N LEU A 175 16.01 9.07 -21.18
CA LEU A 175 15.98 8.66 -22.59
C LEU A 175 14.75 9.19 -23.33
N ASN A 176 13.62 9.36 -22.62
CA ASN A 176 12.33 9.69 -23.22
C ASN A 176 12.03 11.20 -23.24
N LEU A 177 13.05 12.04 -23.30
CA LEU A 177 12.86 13.48 -23.52
C LEU A 177 12.75 13.78 -25.02
N PRO A 178 11.83 14.65 -25.46
CA PRO A 178 11.71 15.05 -26.86
C PRO A 178 12.84 15.99 -27.33
N ALA A 179 13.53 16.67 -26.41
CA ALA A 179 14.52 17.70 -26.74
C ALA A 179 15.74 17.66 -25.80
N HIS A 180 16.74 16.84 -26.12
CA HIS A 180 17.99 16.74 -25.36
C HIS A 180 18.93 17.95 -25.54
N SER A 181 18.66 18.82 -26.51
CA SER A 181 19.42 20.06 -26.75
C SER A 181 18.88 21.27 -26.00
N ALA A 182 17.79 21.13 -25.24
CA ALA A 182 17.23 22.25 -24.48
C ALA A 182 18.21 22.75 -23.41
N GLY A 183 18.30 24.08 -23.25
CA GLY A 183 19.23 24.70 -22.30
C GLY A 183 18.94 24.39 -20.82
N ASP A 184 17.70 24.05 -20.47
CA ASP A 184 17.31 23.52 -19.15
C ASP A 184 16.44 22.27 -19.34
N LEU A 185 17.07 21.09 -19.28
CA LEU A 185 16.38 19.82 -19.41
C LEU A 185 15.31 19.61 -18.33
N SER A 186 15.43 20.23 -17.17
CA SER A 186 14.43 20.07 -16.09
C SER A 186 13.06 20.67 -16.41
N ARG A 187 12.97 21.49 -17.46
CA ARG A 187 11.70 22.08 -17.97
C ARG A 187 11.06 21.24 -19.07
N VAL A 188 11.72 20.18 -19.52
CA VAL A 188 11.24 19.32 -20.59
C VAL A 188 10.47 18.14 -20.00
N ASP A 189 9.17 18.08 -20.31
CA ASP A 189 8.34 16.93 -19.99
C ASP A 189 8.80 15.69 -20.77
N PRO A 190 8.73 14.48 -20.17
CA PRO A 190 8.91 13.25 -20.95
C PRO A 190 7.82 13.11 -22.00
N LEU A 191 8.13 12.39 -23.08
CA LEU A 191 7.11 11.88 -24.00
C LEU A 191 6.08 11.06 -23.21
N PRO A 192 4.77 11.15 -23.52
CA PRO A 192 3.75 10.31 -22.88
C PRO A 192 4.11 8.82 -22.98
N THR A 193 3.93 8.08 -21.90
CA THR A 193 4.23 6.64 -21.85
C THR A 193 3.08 5.88 -21.21
N THR A 194 3.21 4.56 -21.13
CA THR A 194 2.28 3.71 -20.39
C THR A 194 2.35 3.91 -18.87
N PHE A 195 3.38 4.60 -18.36
CA PHE A 195 3.59 4.92 -16.95
C PHE A 195 3.02 6.27 -16.54
N TRP A 196 2.86 7.20 -17.49
CA TRP A 196 2.55 8.58 -17.17
C TRP A 196 1.96 9.31 -18.39
N THR A 197 0.94 10.10 -18.13
CA THR A 197 0.32 11.00 -19.10
C THR A 197 0.42 12.44 -18.60
N PRO A 198 0.73 13.43 -19.46
CA PRO A 198 0.69 14.84 -19.09
C PRO A 198 -0.61 15.21 -18.37
N PRO A 199 -0.56 15.70 -17.11
CA PRO A 199 -1.76 15.94 -16.32
C PRO A 199 -2.57 17.16 -16.78
N GLY A 200 -2.06 17.93 -17.76
CA GLY A 200 -2.65 19.18 -18.21
C GLY A 200 -2.56 20.27 -17.16
N ASP A 201 -3.67 20.94 -16.88
CA ASP A 201 -3.74 21.88 -15.77
C ASP A 201 -3.96 21.16 -14.43
N ILE A 202 -2.91 21.10 -13.61
CA ILE A 202 -2.95 20.47 -12.28
C ILE A 202 -3.81 21.31 -11.33
N ALA A 203 -3.74 22.65 -11.40
CA ALA A 203 -4.35 23.53 -10.40
C ALA A 203 -5.88 23.57 -10.46
N SER A 204 -6.47 23.24 -11.61
CA SER A 204 -7.94 23.15 -11.79
C SER A 204 -8.55 21.79 -11.41
N LYS A 205 -7.75 20.78 -11.06
CA LYS A 205 -8.28 19.46 -10.71
C LYS A 205 -9.02 19.48 -9.37
N ASP A 206 -10.19 18.85 -9.34
CA ASP A 206 -10.90 18.50 -8.10
C ASP A 206 -10.24 17.30 -7.43
N LEU A 207 -9.63 17.50 -6.26
CA LEU A 207 -9.05 16.41 -5.48
C LEU A 207 -9.98 15.88 -4.39
N TYR A 208 -11.15 16.48 -4.17
CA TYR A 208 -12.13 15.97 -3.22
C TYR A 208 -12.85 14.76 -3.82
N HIS A 209 -13.51 14.94 -4.97
CA HIS A 209 -14.10 13.82 -5.71
C HIS A 209 -13.01 12.98 -6.38
N GLY A 210 -12.03 13.64 -6.99
CA GLY A 210 -10.87 13.04 -7.65
C GLY A 210 -11.20 12.13 -8.83
N PHE A 211 -10.15 11.72 -9.56
CA PHE A 211 -10.25 10.78 -10.67
C PHE A 211 -11.17 11.23 -11.81
N GLY A 212 -11.40 12.54 -11.95
CA GLY A 212 -12.29 13.12 -12.95
C GLY A 212 -13.78 12.93 -12.64
N ARG A 213 -14.13 12.54 -11.41
CA ARG A 213 -15.52 12.34 -10.96
C ARG A 213 -16.13 13.64 -10.42
N THR A 214 -17.46 13.70 -10.42
CA THR A 214 -18.25 14.78 -9.81
C THR A 214 -18.92 14.37 -8.50
N THR A 215 -18.88 13.08 -8.15
CA THR A 215 -19.47 12.51 -6.93
C THR A 215 -18.55 11.44 -6.33
N LEU A 216 -18.65 11.25 -5.01
CA LEU A 216 -18.00 10.14 -4.30
C LEU A 216 -18.82 8.85 -4.48
N PRO A 217 -18.22 7.65 -4.25
CA PRO A 217 -18.97 6.39 -4.32
C PRO A 217 -20.15 6.35 -3.33
N SER A 218 -21.32 5.93 -3.81
CA SER A 218 -22.59 5.84 -3.05
C SER A 218 -22.67 4.68 -2.04
N ILE A 219 -21.55 3.99 -1.76
CA ILE A 219 -21.55 2.78 -0.90
C ILE A 219 -21.99 3.08 0.55
N THR A 220 -22.03 4.36 0.94
CA THR A 220 -22.50 4.85 2.24
C THR A 220 -24.03 4.95 2.33
N GLU A 221 -24.74 4.95 1.20
CA GLU A 221 -26.16 5.33 1.13
C GLU A 221 -27.11 4.13 1.26
N GLU A 222 -26.69 2.95 0.81
CA GLU A 222 -27.53 1.74 0.79
C GLU A 222 -26.90 0.59 1.59
N ILE A 223 -27.67 -0.50 1.76
CA ILE A 223 -27.24 -1.71 2.44
C ILE A 223 -26.52 -2.62 1.44
N CYS A 224 -25.21 -2.77 1.61
CA CYS A 224 -24.39 -3.73 0.86
C CYS A 224 -24.69 -5.18 1.26
N THR A 225 -24.23 -6.14 0.46
CA THR A 225 -24.22 -7.56 0.81
C THR A 225 -22.80 -8.13 0.85
N PHE A 226 -22.55 -9.11 1.70
CA PHE A 226 -21.26 -9.80 1.74
C PHE A 226 -21.07 -10.63 0.47
N GLU A 227 -19.94 -10.42 -0.23
CA GLU A 227 -19.60 -11.17 -1.44
C GLU A 227 -18.63 -12.31 -1.11
N GLU A 228 -17.42 -11.97 -0.69
CA GLU A 228 -16.34 -12.94 -0.49
C GLU A 228 -15.35 -12.47 0.58
N GLU A 229 -14.76 -13.42 1.32
CA GLU A 229 -13.64 -13.18 2.22
C GLU A 229 -12.33 -12.81 1.48
N HIS A 230 -11.47 -12.02 2.14
CA HIS A 230 -10.20 -11.63 1.53
C HIS A 230 -9.05 -12.60 1.83
N LYS A 231 -8.87 -13.63 1.01
CA LYS A 231 -7.79 -14.63 1.16
C LYS A 231 -6.38 -14.15 0.73
N GLY A 232 -6.18 -12.85 0.58
CA GLY A 232 -4.88 -12.28 0.19
C GLY A 232 -3.91 -12.17 1.35
N TYR A 233 -2.75 -11.56 1.07
CA TYR A 233 -1.74 -11.21 2.06
C TYR A 233 -2.03 -9.83 2.68
N GLY A 234 -1.41 -9.53 3.83
CA GLY A 234 -1.42 -8.22 4.49
C GLY A 234 -1.98 -8.24 5.92
N ALA A 235 -1.73 -7.19 6.70
CA ALA A 235 -1.92 -7.18 8.16
C ALA A 235 -3.30 -6.67 8.66
N ARG A 236 -4.15 -6.15 7.77
CA ARG A 236 -5.35 -5.37 8.13
C ARG A 236 -6.62 -6.08 7.64
N PRO A 237 -7.66 -6.34 8.46
CA PRO A 237 -8.85 -7.06 8.01
C PRO A 237 -9.49 -6.49 6.73
N ALA A 238 -10.04 -7.36 5.88
CA ALA A 238 -10.78 -6.94 4.69
C ALA A 238 -11.74 -8.03 4.21
N PHE A 239 -12.75 -7.63 3.45
CA PHE A 239 -13.62 -8.53 2.68
C PHE A 239 -14.18 -7.77 1.47
N ASP A 240 -14.80 -8.50 0.55
CA ASP A 240 -15.46 -7.92 -0.61
C ASP A 240 -16.98 -7.86 -0.35
N VAL A 241 -17.60 -6.75 -0.73
CA VAL A 241 -19.04 -6.48 -0.63
C VAL A 241 -19.63 -6.18 -1.99
N ARG A 242 -20.91 -6.47 -2.20
CA ARG A 242 -21.64 -6.09 -3.40
C ARG A 242 -22.56 -4.90 -3.10
N HIS A 243 -22.51 -3.90 -3.97
CA HIS A 243 -23.30 -2.66 -3.90
C HIS A 243 -23.65 -2.22 -5.32
N GLN A 244 -24.95 -2.06 -5.62
CA GLN A 244 -25.46 -1.66 -6.94
C GLN A 244 -24.85 -2.46 -8.11
N GLY A 245 -24.79 -3.79 -7.97
CA GLY A 245 -24.22 -4.70 -8.99
C GLY A 245 -22.69 -4.73 -9.05
N ARG A 246 -22.00 -3.82 -8.37
CA ARG A 246 -20.53 -3.73 -8.32
C ARG A 246 -19.97 -4.40 -7.07
N VAL A 247 -18.77 -4.96 -7.21
CA VAL A 247 -18.03 -5.54 -6.07
C VAL A 247 -16.97 -4.56 -5.59
N TRP A 248 -16.93 -4.32 -4.29
CA TRP A 248 -16.02 -3.43 -3.61
C TRP A 248 -15.25 -4.18 -2.54
N ARG A 249 -13.94 -3.99 -2.50
CA ARG A 249 -13.10 -4.38 -1.38
C ARG A 249 -13.19 -3.33 -0.29
N VAL A 250 -13.57 -3.74 0.90
CA VAL A 250 -13.54 -2.93 2.12
C VAL A 250 -12.39 -3.40 3.01
N LYS A 251 -11.50 -2.48 3.41
CA LYS A 251 -10.33 -2.76 4.26
C LYS A 251 -10.39 -1.85 5.50
N PHE A 252 -10.03 -2.40 6.66
CA PHE A 252 -10.18 -1.73 7.95
C PHE A 252 -8.83 -1.47 8.64
N GLY A 253 -8.71 -0.33 9.33
CA GLY A 253 -7.63 0.01 10.24
C GLY A 253 -6.39 0.69 9.66
N GLU A 254 -6.37 1.05 8.38
CA GLU A 254 -5.38 1.93 7.70
C GLU A 254 -6.10 2.55 6.50
N GLU A 255 -6.69 3.74 6.70
CA GLU A 255 -7.84 4.13 5.87
C GLU A 255 -7.72 5.47 5.17
N HIS A 256 -6.77 6.30 5.61
CA HIS A 256 -6.68 7.68 5.13
C HIS A 256 -5.55 7.85 4.10
N THR A 257 -4.44 7.17 4.32
CA THR A 257 -3.21 7.32 3.53
C THR A 257 -3.38 6.93 2.07
N GLY A 258 -4.04 5.79 1.79
CA GLY A 258 -4.28 5.31 0.43
C GLY A 258 -5.19 6.23 -0.39
N PRO A 259 -6.38 6.62 0.09
CA PRO A 259 -7.24 7.58 -0.59
C PRO A 259 -6.55 8.94 -0.82
N PHE A 260 -5.75 9.41 0.14
CA PHE A 260 -4.96 10.63 -0.04
C PHE A 260 -3.91 10.46 -1.16
N ALA A 261 -3.05 9.44 -1.06
CA ALA A 261 -1.92 9.27 -1.96
C ALA A 261 -2.37 9.01 -3.40
N THR A 262 -3.40 8.19 -3.60
CA THR A 262 -3.93 7.90 -4.95
C THR A 262 -4.45 9.16 -5.65
N ARG A 263 -5.09 10.09 -4.92
CA ARG A 263 -5.52 11.40 -5.46
C ARG A 263 -4.35 12.26 -5.90
N ILE A 264 -3.31 12.33 -5.08
CA ILE A 264 -2.08 13.07 -5.41
C ILE A 264 -1.41 12.50 -6.66
N TRP A 265 -1.18 11.19 -6.69
CA TRP A 265 -0.51 10.54 -7.82
C TRP A 265 -1.31 10.69 -9.13
N TRP A 266 -2.64 10.52 -9.06
CA TRP A 266 -3.53 10.77 -10.20
C TRP A 266 -3.45 12.22 -10.69
N ALA A 267 -3.45 13.21 -9.76
CA ALA A 267 -3.38 14.62 -10.11
C ALA A 267 -2.10 14.97 -10.87
N LEU A 268 -1.00 14.26 -10.60
CA LEU A 268 0.30 14.44 -11.25
C LEU A 268 0.48 13.59 -12.53
N GLY A 269 -0.55 12.85 -12.96
CA GLY A 269 -0.57 12.15 -14.25
C GLY A 269 -0.19 10.67 -14.20
N TYR A 270 -0.06 10.08 -13.00
CA TYR A 270 0.25 8.66 -12.86
C TYR A 270 -1.02 7.80 -12.84
N PRO A 271 -1.06 6.69 -13.60
CA PRO A 271 -2.10 5.69 -13.46
C PRO A 271 -2.03 5.05 -12.07
N VAL A 272 -3.14 5.13 -11.35
CA VAL A 272 -3.26 4.56 -10.00
C VAL A 272 -4.49 3.70 -9.87
N GLN A 273 -4.41 2.77 -8.92
CA GLN A 273 -5.59 2.12 -8.43
C GLN A 273 -6.38 3.06 -7.53
N ILE A 274 -7.58 3.42 -7.98
CA ILE A 274 -8.50 4.26 -7.24
C ILE A 274 -8.79 3.64 -5.86
N ALA A 275 -8.64 4.49 -4.86
CA ALA A 275 -8.97 4.22 -3.47
C ALA A 275 -9.81 5.37 -2.92
N ASP A 276 -10.88 5.02 -2.20
CA ASP A 276 -11.77 5.98 -1.56
C ASP A 276 -11.89 5.67 -0.07
N TYR A 277 -12.35 6.66 0.69
CA TYR A 277 -12.68 6.52 2.10
C TYR A 277 -14.20 6.48 2.27
N SER A 278 -14.67 5.64 3.18
CA SER A 278 -16.02 5.69 3.71
C SER A 278 -15.99 5.90 5.22
N PRO A 279 -16.74 6.86 5.79
CA PRO A 279 -16.86 7.03 7.24
C PRO A 279 -17.71 5.97 7.93
N GLU A 280 -18.57 5.29 7.17
CA GLU A 280 -19.40 4.15 7.55
C GLU A 280 -20.10 3.56 6.33
N PHE A 281 -20.42 2.28 6.39
CA PHE A 281 -21.30 1.67 5.40
C PHE A 281 -22.21 0.65 6.06
N ARG A 282 -23.35 0.38 5.43
CA ARG A 282 -24.33 -0.58 5.95
C ARG A 282 -24.17 -1.89 5.20
N ILE A 283 -24.22 -3.01 5.90
CA ILE A 283 -24.12 -4.34 5.31
C ILE A 283 -25.15 -5.27 5.90
N ARG A 284 -25.90 -5.97 5.04
CA ARG A 284 -26.82 -7.03 5.42
C ARG A 284 -26.09 -8.01 6.33
N TYR A 285 -26.70 -8.35 7.46
CA TYR A 285 -26.04 -9.26 8.40
C TYR A 285 -25.78 -10.61 7.73
N ASP A 286 -24.53 -11.02 7.80
CA ASP A 286 -24.05 -12.32 7.37
C ASP A 286 -22.99 -12.75 8.38
N ARG A 287 -23.15 -13.94 8.97
CA ARG A 287 -22.22 -14.47 9.98
C ARG A 287 -20.77 -14.51 9.47
N ARG A 288 -20.57 -14.60 8.15
CA ARG A 288 -19.25 -14.53 7.51
C ARG A 288 -18.53 -13.22 7.80
N ILE A 289 -19.23 -12.12 8.07
CA ILE A 289 -18.61 -10.86 8.48
C ILE A 289 -17.80 -11.05 9.78
N LEU A 290 -18.35 -11.77 10.76
CA LEU A 290 -17.67 -12.00 12.04
C LEU A 290 -16.60 -13.09 11.93
N THR A 291 -16.89 -14.16 11.18
CA THR A 291 -16.03 -15.35 11.12
C THR A 291 -14.90 -15.26 10.09
N LYS A 292 -15.11 -14.52 8.99
CA LYS A 292 -14.21 -14.49 7.82
C LYS A 292 -13.43 -13.20 7.65
N MET A 293 -13.75 -12.14 8.40
CA MET A 293 -13.05 -10.85 8.31
C MET A 293 -11.53 -10.93 8.55
N ASN A 294 -11.10 -11.92 9.34
CA ASN A 294 -9.68 -12.18 9.64
C ASN A 294 -9.06 -13.28 8.77
N GLU A 295 -9.80 -13.90 7.84
CA GLU A 295 -9.25 -14.94 6.97
C GLU A 295 -8.28 -14.33 5.98
N ARG A 296 -6.99 -14.62 6.14
CA ARG A 296 -5.90 -14.11 5.30
C ARG A 296 -4.79 -15.15 5.15
N LYS A 297 -4.03 -15.07 4.06
CA LYS A 297 -2.78 -15.82 3.95
C LYS A 297 -1.79 -15.29 4.98
N THR A 298 -1.23 -16.18 5.78
CA THR A 298 -0.22 -15.85 6.78
C THR A 298 1.14 -15.71 6.13
N ASN A 299 1.78 -14.56 6.33
CA ASN A 299 3.23 -14.45 6.21
C ASN A 299 3.86 -14.69 7.58
N ALA A 300 4.90 -15.52 7.62
CA ALA A 300 5.71 -15.74 8.80
C ALA A 300 7.18 -15.58 8.43
N ILE A 301 7.86 -14.65 9.11
CA ILE A 301 9.31 -14.48 9.02
C ILE A 301 9.92 -15.16 10.23
N LYS A 302 10.80 -16.14 9.99
CA LYS A 302 11.65 -16.72 11.04
C LYS A 302 13.01 -16.04 11.02
N LEU A 303 13.34 -15.26 12.04
CA LEU A 303 14.72 -14.82 12.23
C LEU A 303 15.50 -16.01 12.78
N LYS A 304 16.52 -16.46 12.05
CA LYS A 304 17.37 -17.57 12.45
C LYS A 304 18.80 -17.10 12.73
N LEU A 305 19.49 -17.79 13.62
CA LEU A 305 20.94 -17.70 13.81
C LEU A 305 21.50 -19.12 13.77
N LEU A 306 22.40 -19.40 12.81
CA LEU A 306 23.02 -20.72 12.65
C LEU A 306 22.00 -21.88 12.60
N GLY A 307 20.87 -21.65 11.93
CA GLY A 307 19.78 -22.64 11.81
C GLY A 307 18.75 -22.64 12.96
N VAL A 308 19.05 -22.02 14.10
CA VAL A 308 18.14 -21.90 15.25
C VAL A 308 17.19 -20.73 15.07
N SER A 309 15.88 -20.92 15.23
CA SER A 309 14.90 -19.83 15.14
C SER A 309 14.88 -19.01 16.42
N LEU A 310 15.30 -17.75 16.34
CA LEU A 310 15.32 -16.81 17.48
C LEU A 310 14.02 -16.02 17.62
N LEU A 311 13.36 -15.71 16.50
CA LEU A 311 12.14 -14.89 16.47
C LEU A 311 11.21 -15.40 15.38
N ASN A 312 9.91 -15.51 15.67
CA ASN A 312 8.89 -15.81 14.67
C ASN A 312 7.90 -14.65 14.60
N MET A 313 8.06 -13.82 13.58
CA MET A 313 7.16 -12.71 13.31
C MET A 313 6.07 -13.19 12.36
N ARG A 314 4.81 -13.23 12.83
CA ARG A 314 3.64 -13.51 11.98
C ARG A 314 2.91 -12.21 11.72
N ASP A 315 2.58 -11.96 10.44
CA ASP A 315 1.85 -10.74 10.02
C ASP A 315 0.37 -10.77 10.46
N VAL A 316 -0.20 -11.93 10.73
CA VAL A 316 -1.64 -12.07 11.01
C VAL A 316 -1.91 -11.85 12.49
N GLN A 317 -2.28 -10.61 12.81
CA GLN A 317 -2.94 -10.29 14.07
C GLN A 317 -4.45 -10.46 13.89
N TYR A 318 -5.04 -11.42 14.59
CA TYR A 318 -6.49 -11.47 14.74
C TYR A 318 -6.97 -10.14 15.32
N ARG A 319 -7.98 -9.55 14.71
CA ARG A 319 -8.67 -8.36 15.21
C ARG A 319 -10.11 -8.70 15.53
N ASP A 320 -10.55 -8.30 16.71
CA ASP A 320 -11.93 -8.45 17.16
C ASP A 320 -12.88 -7.73 16.18
N PRO A 321 -13.77 -8.44 15.47
CA PRO A 321 -14.64 -7.85 14.46
C PRO A 321 -15.63 -6.84 15.06
N PHE A 322 -15.99 -6.98 16.34
CA PHE A 322 -16.91 -6.06 17.03
C PHE A 322 -16.33 -4.65 17.19
N ARG A 323 -15.00 -4.49 17.05
CA ARG A 323 -14.36 -3.16 17.05
C ARG A 323 -14.63 -2.35 15.79
N PHE A 324 -15.11 -2.99 14.72
CA PHE A 324 -15.42 -2.34 13.44
C PHE A 324 -16.92 -2.21 13.21
N ILE A 325 -17.74 -2.51 14.21
CA ILE A 325 -19.19 -2.34 14.17
C ILE A 325 -19.50 -1.08 14.99
N LYS A 326 -20.21 -0.12 14.41
CA LYS A 326 -20.77 1.03 15.14
C LYS A 326 -22.10 0.69 15.79
N ALA A 327 -22.93 -0.08 15.08
CA ALA A 327 -24.23 -0.51 15.55
C ALA A 327 -24.73 -1.74 14.78
N ALA A 328 -25.64 -2.49 15.38
CA ALA A 328 -26.50 -3.43 14.67
C ALA A 328 -27.93 -2.92 14.65
N VAL A 329 -28.65 -3.17 13.56
CA VAL A 329 -30.07 -2.84 13.43
C VAL A 329 -30.85 -4.13 13.25
N LEU A 330 -31.87 -4.32 14.07
CA LEU A 330 -32.78 -5.46 14.01
C LEU A 330 -33.87 -5.21 12.95
N LYS A 331 -34.57 -6.28 12.54
CA LYS A 331 -35.66 -6.23 11.56
C LYS A 331 -36.84 -5.37 12.00
N ASP A 332 -37.01 -5.14 13.30
CA ASP A 332 -38.01 -4.24 13.87
C ASP A 332 -37.54 -2.77 13.96
N GLY A 333 -36.32 -2.47 13.50
CA GLY A 333 -35.72 -1.14 13.55
C GLY A 333 -34.93 -0.84 14.83
N THR A 334 -34.93 -1.73 15.83
CA THR A 334 -34.16 -1.55 17.07
C THR A 334 -32.68 -1.46 16.77
N ARG A 335 -32.01 -0.42 17.29
CA ARG A 335 -30.57 -0.20 17.15
C ARG A 335 -29.84 -0.64 18.42
N LEU A 336 -28.84 -1.51 18.26
CA LEU A 336 -28.02 -2.04 19.33
C LEU A 336 -26.59 -1.52 19.24
N SER A 337 -25.99 -1.22 20.38
CA SER A 337 -24.55 -0.98 20.49
C SER A 337 -23.73 -2.25 20.17
N PRO A 338 -22.44 -2.13 19.86
CA PRO A 338 -21.58 -3.29 19.58
C PRO A 338 -21.48 -4.25 20.77
N ARG A 339 -21.55 -3.71 22.00
CA ARG A 339 -21.54 -4.51 23.24
C ARG A 339 -22.83 -5.30 23.39
N GLU A 340 -23.99 -4.66 23.22
CA GLU A 340 -25.30 -5.33 23.31
C GLU A 340 -25.42 -6.42 22.23
N LEU A 341 -25.02 -6.12 21.00
CA LEU A 341 -24.94 -7.10 19.92
C LEU A 341 -24.12 -8.32 20.35
N ARG A 342 -22.91 -8.11 20.88
CA ARG A 342 -22.01 -9.19 21.30
C ARG A 342 -22.60 -10.04 22.44
N LEU A 343 -23.19 -9.40 23.45
CA LEU A 343 -23.78 -10.10 24.60
C LEU A 343 -25.06 -10.87 24.24
N ARG A 344 -25.83 -10.39 23.25
CA ARG A 344 -27.02 -11.08 22.76
C ARG A 344 -26.69 -12.18 21.75
N LEU A 345 -25.66 -11.99 20.91
CA LEU A 345 -25.15 -13.06 20.04
C LEU A 345 -24.55 -14.22 20.84
N PHE A 346 -23.89 -13.93 21.96
CA PHE A 346 -23.22 -14.93 22.78
C PHE A 346 -23.71 -14.86 24.23
N PRO A 347 -24.84 -15.50 24.58
CA PRO A 347 -25.41 -15.48 25.93
C PRO A 347 -24.44 -15.95 27.02
N ILE A 348 -23.48 -16.84 26.70
CA ILE A 348 -22.42 -17.28 27.61
C ILE A 348 -21.56 -16.12 28.17
N LEU A 349 -21.52 -14.99 27.47
CA LEU A 349 -20.79 -13.80 27.91
C LEU A 349 -21.60 -12.91 28.85
N GLN A 350 -22.90 -13.16 29.01
CA GLN A 350 -23.73 -12.40 29.93
C GLN A 350 -23.33 -12.71 31.38
N PRO A 351 -23.24 -11.70 32.25
CA PRO A 351 -23.02 -11.96 33.67
C PRO A 351 -24.18 -12.80 34.22
N PRO A 352 -23.92 -13.74 35.14
CA PRO A 352 -25.00 -14.47 35.80
C PRO A 352 -25.93 -13.46 36.47
N GLN A 353 -27.25 -13.61 36.26
CA GLN A 353 -28.20 -12.78 36.97
C GLN A 353 -28.03 -12.98 38.48
N PRO A 354 -28.03 -11.92 39.31
CA PRO A 354 -28.07 -12.10 40.74
C PRO A 354 -29.31 -12.95 41.09
N PRO A 355 -29.21 -13.87 42.07
CA PRO A 355 -30.38 -14.62 42.52
C PRO A 355 -31.49 -13.62 42.86
N ARG A 356 -32.72 -13.92 42.44
CA ARG A 356 -33.90 -13.14 42.81
C ARG A 356 -33.96 -13.07 44.33
N GLU A 357 -33.62 -11.93 44.91
CA GLU A 357 -33.84 -11.68 46.33
C GLU A 357 -35.35 -11.64 46.56
N SER A 358 -35.89 -12.74 47.07
CA SER A 358 -37.21 -12.78 47.70
C SER A 358 -37.06 -12.19 49.10
N GLY A 359 -37.11 -10.87 49.22
CA GLY A 359 -37.11 -10.16 50.50
C GLY A 359 -37.18 -8.63 50.30
N PRO A 360 -37.91 -7.90 51.16
CA PRO A 360 -38.02 -6.44 51.02
C PRO A 360 -36.68 -5.78 51.35
N ARG A 361 -36.15 -4.98 50.41
CA ARG A 361 -34.95 -4.16 50.63
C ARG A 361 -35.31 -2.85 51.32
N GLU A 362 -34.74 -2.61 52.49
CA GLU A 362 -34.53 -1.27 53.02
C GLU A 362 -33.63 -0.47 52.07
N LEU A 363 -34.07 0.75 51.77
CA LEU A 363 -33.34 1.72 50.97
C LEU A 363 -32.15 2.28 51.76
N SER A 364 -30.92 1.95 51.34
CA SER A 364 -29.72 2.71 51.73
C SER A 364 -28.90 3.13 50.51
N GLN A 365 -29.09 4.41 50.16
CA GLN A 365 -28.25 5.43 49.51
C GLN A 365 -27.49 5.17 48.18
N PRO A 366 -27.53 6.16 47.24
CA PRO A 366 -26.83 6.12 45.97
C PRO A 366 -25.41 6.72 46.09
N GLY A 367 -24.39 5.94 45.72
CA GLY A 367 -23.02 6.48 45.67
C GLY A 367 -21.92 5.44 45.59
N SER A 368 -21.83 4.69 44.49
CA SER A 368 -20.54 4.13 44.07
C SER A 368 -20.49 3.96 42.55
N HIS A 369 -19.76 4.88 41.90
CA HIS A 369 -19.23 4.66 40.56
C HIS A 369 -18.26 3.48 40.64
N TRP A 370 -18.60 2.38 39.97
CA TRP A 370 -17.65 1.30 39.70
C TRP A 370 -16.87 1.65 38.43
N PRO A 371 -15.51 1.60 38.43
CA PRO A 371 -14.72 1.99 37.27
C PRO A 371 -14.84 0.95 36.13
N GLU A 372 -15.04 1.46 34.91
CA GLU A 372 -15.50 0.73 33.71
C GLU A 372 -14.49 -0.24 33.06
N GLU A 373 -13.27 -0.45 33.60
CA GLU A 373 -12.21 -1.19 32.89
C GLU A 373 -11.64 -2.45 33.60
N GLU A 374 -12.01 -2.74 34.86
CA GLU A 374 -11.29 -3.78 35.63
C GLU A 374 -11.81 -5.22 35.53
N TRP A 375 -12.92 -5.49 34.84
CA TRP A 375 -13.53 -6.84 34.80
C TRP A 375 -12.72 -7.89 34.02
N PHE A 376 -11.77 -7.47 33.18
CA PHE A 376 -10.99 -8.38 32.35
C PHE A 376 -9.71 -8.94 33.00
N GLN A 377 -9.38 -8.60 34.25
CA GLN A 377 -8.03 -8.87 34.80
C GLN A 377 -7.90 -9.63 36.13
N ARG A 378 -8.93 -10.27 36.70
CA ARG A 378 -8.71 -11.15 37.87
C ARG A 378 -9.21 -12.59 37.64
N PRO A 379 -8.32 -13.61 37.69
CA PRO A 379 -8.77 -14.99 37.81
C PRO A 379 -9.24 -15.22 39.25
N VAL A 380 -10.56 -15.23 39.44
CA VAL A 380 -11.17 -15.79 40.66
C VAL A 380 -11.18 -17.31 40.47
N GLN A 381 -10.58 -18.05 41.40
CA GLN A 381 -10.55 -19.51 41.39
C GLN A 381 -11.97 -20.08 41.22
N GLY A 382 -12.15 -20.96 40.23
CA GLY A 382 -13.38 -21.75 40.06
C GLY A 382 -14.38 -21.27 39.01
N ARG A 383 -14.19 -20.13 38.32
CA ARG A 383 -15.05 -19.74 37.17
C ARG A 383 -14.49 -20.22 35.83
N GLN A 384 -15.34 -20.84 35.04
CA GLN A 384 -15.07 -21.26 33.66
C GLN A 384 -14.56 -20.07 32.84
N ARG A 385 -13.39 -20.21 32.20
CA ARG A 385 -12.77 -19.12 31.44
C ARG A 385 -13.65 -18.79 30.22
N LEU A 386 -14.13 -17.55 30.14
CA LEU A 386 -14.95 -17.10 29.00
C LEU A 386 -14.18 -17.25 27.67
N PRO A 387 -14.86 -17.64 26.58
CA PRO A 387 -14.22 -17.79 25.27
C PRO A 387 -13.70 -16.44 24.77
N ALA A 388 -12.41 -16.39 24.39
CA ALA A 388 -11.78 -15.16 23.92
C ALA A 388 -12.24 -14.73 22.51
N LYS A 389 -12.66 -15.70 21.68
CA LYS A 389 -13.08 -15.53 20.28
C LYS A 389 -14.39 -16.29 20.02
N PRO A 390 -15.48 -15.92 20.72
CA PRO A 390 -16.73 -16.66 20.68
C PRO A 390 -17.31 -16.74 19.27
N GLU A 391 -17.05 -15.74 18.44
CA GLU A 391 -17.55 -15.66 17.07
C GLU A 391 -17.00 -16.73 16.13
N LEU A 392 -15.90 -17.39 16.49
CA LEU A 392 -15.34 -18.51 15.73
C LEU A 392 -15.93 -19.86 16.12
N ASN A 393 -16.79 -19.91 17.14
CA ASN A 393 -17.44 -21.14 17.58
C ASN A 393 -18.95 -21.05 17.34
N GLU A 394 -19.42 -21.81 16.34
CA GLU A 394 -20.82 -21.82 15.93
C GLU A 394 -21.78 -22.22 17.06
N SER A 395 -21.38 -23.10 17.99
CA SER A 395 -22.26 -23.55 19.07
C SER A 395 -22.54 -22.48 20.13
N LEU A 396 -21.82 -21.35 20.10
CA LEU A 396 -22.01 -20.26 21.06
C LEU A 396 -23.03 -19.21 20.61
N TYR A 397 -23.47 -19.26 19.34
CA TYR A 397 -24.42 -18.30 18.80
C TYR A 397 -25.84 -18.56 19.32
N ASP A 398 -26.54 -17.48 19.71
CA ASP A 398 -28.00 -17.51 19.84
C ASP A 398 -28.65 -17.35 18.47
N SER A 399 -29.00 -18.48 17.83
CA SER A 399 -29.63 -18.49 16.50
C SER A 399 -30.98 -17.76 16.45
N ARG A 400 -31.73 -17.69 17.56
CA ARG A 400 -33.03 -17.00 17.60
C ARG A 400 -32.82 -15.49 17.57
N PHE A 401 -31.85 -15.00 18.32
CA PHE A 401 -31.48 -13.60 18.28
C PHE A 401 -30.81 -13.23 16.95
N GLU A 402 -29.89 -14.06 16.46
CA GLU A 402 -29.18 -13.82 15.21
C GLU A 402 -30.14 -13.63 14.03
N ALA A 403 -31.21 -14.42 13.96
CA ALA A 403 -32.24 -14.31 12.93
C ALA A 403 -33.03 -12.97 12.94
N GLN A 404 -32.94 -12.19 14.03
CA GLN A 404 -33.59 -10.88 14.16
C GLN A 404 -32.72 -9.74 13.60
N ILE A 405 -31.42 -9.98 13.38
CA ILE A 405 -30.51 -8.95 12.89
C ILE A 405 -30.82 -8.70 11.41
N ASP A 406 -31.04 -7.43 11.05
CA ASP A 406 -31.22 -7.02 9.65
C ASP A 406 -29.87 -6.67 9.04
N HIS A 407 -29.18 -5.66 9.58
CA HIS A 407 -27.91 -5.20 9.05
C HIS A 407 -26.97 -4.66 10.15
N LEU A 408 -25.70 -4.57 9.80
CA LEU A 408 -24.65 -3.93 10.59
C LEU A 408 -24.32 -2.57 9.99
N VAL A 409 -24.10 -1.58 10.85
CA VAL A 409 -23.45 -0.32 10.50
C VAL A 409 -21.97 -0.49 10.83
N MET A 410 -21.16 -0.67 9.81
CA MET A 410 -19.72 -0.82 9.94
C MET A 410 -19.07 0.55 10.13
N ASP A 411 -17.98 0.59 10.89
CA ASP A 411 -17.15 1.80 11.03
C ASP A 411 -16.42 2.11 9.72
N HIS A 412 -15.63 3.16 9.76
CA HIS A 412 -14.85 3.67 8.66
C HIS A 412 -14.04 2.58 7.92
N ALA A 413 -13.92 2.75 6.61
CA ALA A 413 -13.30 1.77 5.73
C ALA A 413 -12.61 2.42 4.53
N PHE A 414 -11.51 1.81 4.14
CA PHE A 414 -10.88 1.98 2.84
C PHE A 414 -11.66 1.19 1.79
N LEU A 415 -11.97 1.85 0.67
CA LEU A 415 -12.75 1.28 -0.43
C LEU A 415 -11.90 1.13 -1.69
N ARG A 416 -12.08 0.02 -2.38
CA ARG A 416 -11.53 -0.21 -3.72
C ARG A 416 -12.50 -0.99 -4.58
N THR A 417 -12.77 -0.55 -5.80
CA THR A 417 -13.54 -1.37 -6.75
C THR A 417 -12.76 -2.64 -7.15
N ARG A 418 -13.49 -3.75 -7.23
CA ARG A 418 -13.05 -5.05 -7.74
C ARG A 418 -13.60 -5.35 -9.13
N GLU A 419 -14.37 -4.42 -9.70
CA GLU A 419 -14.99 -4.56 -11.00
C GLU A 419 -13.94 -4.72 -12.11
N ARG A 420 -14.09 -5.76 -12.93
CA ARG A 420 -13.35 -5.91 -14.17
C ARG A 420 -14.03 -5.02 -15.21
N GLN A 421 -13.29 -4.06 -15.77
CA GLN A 421 -13.81 -3.24 -16.84
C GLN A 421 -13.75 -4.04 -18.15
N PRO A 422 -14.82 -4.06 -18.97
CA PRO A 422 -14.78 -4.71 -20.27
C PRO A 422 -13.61 -4.19 -21.11
N GLY A 423 -12.85 -5.11 -21.72
CA GLY A 423 -11.67 -4.77 -22.51
C GLY A 423 -10.44 -4.38 -21.68
N VAL A 424 -10.46 -4.52 -20.35
CA VAL A 424 -9.31 -4.26 -19.48
C VAL A 424 -8.93 -5.52 -18.70
N GLU A 425 -7.76 -6.08 -19.01
CA GLU A 425 -7.23 -7.27 -18.37
C GLU A 425 -6.08 -6.93 -17.42
N ASN A 426 -6.02 -7.61 -16.26
CA ASN A 426 -4.85 -7.54 -15.39
C ASN A 426 -3.83 -8.58 -15.88
N VAL A 427 -2.64 -8.12 -16.28
CA VAL A 427 -1.58 -8.99 -16.79
C VAL A 427 -0.76 -9.59 -15.66
N GLY A 428 -0.47 -8.77 -14.65
CA GLY A 428 0.32 -9.14 -13.48
C GLY A 428 1.01 -7.93 -12.88
N PHE A 429 2.16 -8.10 -12.24
CA PHE A 429 2.93 -7.00 -11.65
C PHE A 429 4.01 -6.48 -12.60
N TRP A 430 4.19 -5.18 -12.71
CA TRP A 430 5.37 -4.60 -13.39
C TRP A 430 6.46 -4.23 -12.38
N ASP A 431 7.72 -4.21 -12.80
CA ASP A 431 8.87 -3.92 -11.94
C ASP A 431 9.56 -2.62 -12.33
N TYR A 432 9.80 -1.73 -11.37
CA TYR A 432 10.55 -0.49 -11.53
C TYR A 432 11.95 -0.68 -12.11
N ASN A 433 12.55 -1.86 -11.89
CA ASN A 433 13.92 -2.16 -12.28
C ASN A 433 14.01 -2.87 -13.63
N PHE A 434 12.88 -3.19 -14.27
CA PHE A 434 12.86 -3.94 -15.51
C PHE A 434 13.23 -3.07 -16.72
N GLY A 435 13.99 -3.64 -17.65
CA GLY A 435 14.33 -3.01 -18.92
C GLY A 435 14.87 -1.58 -18.80
N ASP A 436 14.30 -0.67 -19.58
CA ASP A 436 14.73 0.73 -19.67
C ASP A 436 14.07 1.64 -18.61
N HIS A 437 13.29 1.10 -17.68
CA HIS A 437 12.58 1.86 -16.65
C HIS A 437 13.49 2.80 -15.84
N PRO A 438 14.72 2.40 -15.44
CA PRO A 438 15.63 3.30 -14.73
C PRO A 438 16.07 4.52 -15.54
N LYS A 439 15.82 4.55 -16.85
CA LYS A 439 16.21 5.61 -17.77
C LYS A 439 15.04 6.55 -18.14
N ARG A 440 13.86 6.36 -17.55
CA ARG A 440 12.64 7.13 -17.84
C ARG A 440 12.41 8.23 -16.81
N ARG A 441 12.17 9.47 -17.26
CA ARG A 441 12.05 10.63 -16.36
C ARG A 441 10.91 10.47 -15.36
N GLU A 442 9.76 10.04 -15.81
CA GLU A 442 8.57 9.85 -14.99
C GLU A 442 8.80 8.84 -13.86
N LEU A 443 9.61 7.80 -14.07
CA LEU A 443 9.96 6.82 -13.04
C LEU A 443 11.09 7.30 -12.12
N ARG A 444 12.03 8.08 -12.64
CA ARG A 444 13.04 8.75 -11.81
C ARG A 444 12.40 9.77 -10.87
N GLY A 445 11.53 10.64 -11.42
CA GLY A 445 10.79 11.67 -10.69
C GLY A 445 9.86 11.12 -9.60
N MET A 446 9.32 9.91 -9.78
CA MET A 446 8.57 9.21 -8.71
C MET A 446 9.36 9.10 -7.39
N GLY A 447 10.70 9.13 -7.43
CA GLY A 447 11.54 9.12 -6.23
C GLY A 447 11.33 10.36 -5.36
N LEU A 448 11.25 11.54 -5.97
CA LEU A 448 10.98 12.78 -5.25
C LEU A 448 9.52 12.87 -4.78
N LEU A 449 8.57 12.44 -5.61
CA LEU A 449 7.16 12.34 -5.23
C LEU A 449 6.97 11.41 -4.02
N SER A 450 7.61 10.24 -4.04
CA SER A 450 7.58 9.29 -2.94
C SER A 450 8.23 9.88 -1.69
N ALA A 451 9.34 10.59 -1.80
CA ALA A 451 9.95 11.28 -0.68
C ALA A 451 9.04 12.38 -0.08
N TRP A 452 8.30 13.13 -0.91
CA TRP A 452 7.41 14.21 -0.47
C TRP A 452 6.26 13.72 0.42
N ILE A 453 5.68 12.56 0.11
CA ILE A 453 4.61 11.95 0.93
C ILE A 453 5.11 10.83 1.86
N ASP A 454 6.42 10.54 1.84
CA ASP A 454 7.05 9.42 2.56
C ASP A 454 6.49 8.04 2.18
N ASN A 455 6.28 7.80 0.88
CA ASN A 455 5.88 6.49 0.33
C ASN A 455 7.05 5.52 0.30
N TRP A 456 7.19 4.69 1.34
CA TRP A 456 8.34 3.80 1.48
C TRP A 456 8.10 2.38 1.00
N GLU A 457 6.84 1.95 0.84
CA GLU A 457 6.51 0.60 0.38
C GLU A 457 6.58 0.47 -1.15
N VAL A 458 7.62 1.03 -1.74
CA VAL A 458 7.84 0.97 -3.20
C VAL A 458 8.47 -0.36 -3.55
N ARG A 459 7.71 -1.18 -4.28
CA ARG A 459 8.09 -2.50 -4.78
C ARG A 459 7.22 -2.91 -5.95
N TRP A 460 7.71 -3.83 -6.78
CA TRP A 460 6.96 -4.38 -7.92
C TRP A 460 5.64 -5.06 -7.50
N GLY A 461 5.59 -5.68 -6.32
CA GLY A 461 4.35 -6.26 -5.77
C GLY A 461 3.23 -5.23 -5.48
N ASN A 462 3.57 -3.94 -5.47
CA ASN A 462 2.62 -2.82 -5.33
C ASN A 462 2.35 -2.16 -6.68
N CYS A 463 2.57 -2.87 -7.79
CA CYS A 463 2.35 -2.39 -9.15
C CYS A 463 1.46 -3.36 -9.93
N ARG A 464 0.67 -2.88 -10.90
CA ARG A 464 -0.13 -3.74 -11.78
C ARG A 464 -0.03 -3.30 -13.22
N LEU A 465 0.30 -4.23 -14.11
CA LEU A 465 0.23 -4.01 -15.55
C LEU A 465 -1.16 -4.37 -16.03
N ARG A 466 -1.82 -3.43 -16.72
CA ARG A 466 -3.08 -3.66 -17.39
C ARG A 466 -2.89 -3.69 -18.90
N ALA A 467 -3.67 -4.52 -19.57
CA ALA A 467 -3.82 -4.52 -21.01
C ALA A 467 -5.22 -4.03 -21.36
N ILE A 468 -5.28 -3.02 -22.22
CA ILE A 468 -6.51 -2.34 -22.61
C ILE A 468 -6.69 -2.59 -24.10
N ASP A 469 -7.82 -3.17 -24.45
CA ASP A 469 -8.22 -3.44 -25.82
C ASP A 469 -8.63 -2.13 -26.50
N GLU A 470 -8.04 -1.88 -27.66
CA GLU A 470 -8.32 -0.71 -28.47
C GLU A 470 -8.99 -1.09 -29.80
N PRO A 471 -9.71 -0.16 -30.44
CA PRO A 471 -10.24 -0.35 -31.79
C PRO A 471 -9.17 -0.86 -32.77
N GLY A 472 -9.58 -1.69 -33.72
CA GLY A 472 -8.66 -2.33 -34.66
C GLY A 472 -7.86 -3.51 -34.07
N GLY A 473 -8.20 -3.95 -32.86
CA GLY A 473 -7.59 -5.11 -32.21
C GLY A 473 -6.20 -4.86 -31.65
N ARG A 474 -5.80 -3.59 -31.53
CA ARG A 474 -4.57 -3.16 -30.86
C ARG A 474 -4.71 -3.32 -29.35
N VAL A 475 -3.56 -3.39 -28.67
CA VAL A 475 -3.50 -3.46 -27.22
C VAL A 475 -2.59 -2.35 -26.71
N ARG A 476 -3.13 -1.53 -25.82
CA ARG A 476 -2.38 -0.56 -25.03
C ARG A 476 -2.07 -1.14 -23.66
N LEU A 477 -0.86 -0.91 -23.19
CA LEU A 477 -0.48 -1.24 -21.82
C LEU A 477 -0.65 -0.02 -20.92
N GLU A 478 -0.95 -0.26 -19.65
CA GLU A 478 -1.02 0.78 -18.62
C GLU A 478 -0.35 0.27 -17.34
N HIS A 479 0.70 0.96 -16.91
CA HIS A 479 1.50 0.64 -15.73
C HIS A 479 0.91 1.36 -14.52
N VAL A 480 0.07 0.65 -13.77
CA VAL A 480 -0.68 1.19 -12.64
C VAL A 480 0.10 1.02 -11.35
N VAL A 481 0.21 2.07 -10.56
CA VAL A 481 0.69 1.98 -9.17
C VAL A 481 -0.48 1.62 -8.26
N THR A 482 -0.27 0.63 -7.40
CA THR A 482 -1.30 0.09 -6.50
C THR A 482 -0.81 0.11 -5.05
N ASP A 483 -1.74 -0.03 -4.10
CA ASP A 483 -1.41 -0.12 -2.68
C ASP A 483 -0.53 1.04 -2.14
N LEU A 484 -0.99 2.28 -2.36
CA LEU A 484 -0.36 3.50 -1.82
C LEU A 484 -0.74 3.77 -0.35
N GLY A 485 -0.88 2.72 0.47
CA GLY A 485 -1.30 2.84 1.88
C GLY A 485 -0.17 3.21 2.84
N ALA A 486 1.09 3.10 2.42
CA ALA A 486 2.25 3.26 3.28
C ALA A 486 2.90 4.65 3.18
N VAL A 487 2.13 5.71 3.45
CA VAL A 487 2.54 7.12 3.34
C VAL A 487 2.27 7.91 4.64
N LEU A 488 2.67 9.18 4.68
CA LEU A 488 2.36 10.15 5.75
C LEU A 488 2.75 9.68 7.16
N GLY A 489 3.83 8.92 7.25
CA GLY A 489 4.39 8.43 8.50
C GLY A 489 5.89 8.67 8.53
N ASN A 490 6.65 7.65 8.89
CA ASN A 490 8.10 7.78 8.91
C ASN A 490 8.79 6.51 8.39
N SER A 491 9.58 6.67 7.33
CA SER A 491 10.35 5.58 6.73
C SER A 491 11.81 5.50 7.16
N ALA A 492 12.37 6.54 7.80
CA ALA A 492 13.81 6.68 7.99
C ALA A 492 14.34 6.25 9.37
N GLY A 493 15.12 5.18 9.39
CA GLY A 493 15.78 4.66 10.59
C GLY A 493 15.14 3.37 11.13
N LEU A 494 15.98 2.38 11.47
CA LEU A 494 15.52 1.07 11.96
C LEU A 494 15.08 1.09 13.43
N ILE A 495 15.63 1.99 14.25
CA ILE A 495 15.38 2.08 15.69
C ILE A 495 15.28 3.56 16.06
N ARG A 496 14.23 3.96 16.77
CA ARG A 496 14.01 5.35 17.20
C ARG A 496 13.10 5.44 18.41
N THR A 497 13.15 6.53 19.17
CA THR A 497 12.28 6.76 20.32
C THR A 497 11.15 7.70 19.93
N VAL A 498 9.90 7.25 20.03
CA VAL A 498 8.66 8.00 19.74
C VAL A 498 7.83 8.06 21.00
N ASN A 499 7.56 9.27 21.52
CA ASN A 499 6.80 9.47 22.76
C ASN A 499 7.36 8.62 23.94
N GLY A 500 8.69 8.58 24.08
CA GLY A 500 9.38 7.79 25.11
C GLY A 500 9.41 6.28 24.86
N LYS A 501 8.87 5.77 23.74
CA LYS A 501 8.87 4.34 23.40
C LYS A 501 9.81 4.07 22.24
N ILE A 502 10.66 3.05 22.38
CA ILE A 502 11.47 2.56 21.25
C ILE A 502 10.53 1.95 20.21
N ARG A 503 10.62 2.44 18.98
CA ARG A 503 9.95 1.96 17.79
C ARG A 503 10.98 1.33 16.86
N PHE A 504 10.56 0.24 16.24
CA PHE A 504 11.35 -0.49 15.27
C PHE A 504 10.70 -0.37 13.89
N GLY A 505 11.51 -0.03 12.89
CA GLY A 505 11.12 -0.03 11.49
C GLY A 505 10.16 1.10 11.06
N PRO A 506 9.80 1.10 9.76
CA PRO A 506 8.92 2.10 9.19
C PRO A 506 7.47 1.90 9.66
N TYR A 507 6.70 2.98 9.74
CA TYR A 507 5.26 2.93 9.99
C TYR A 507 4.55 4.05 9.23
N PRO A 508 3.37 3.75 8.64
CA PRO A 508 2.56 4.74 7.94
C PRO A 508 1.58 5.47 8.88
N ASP A 509 0.94 6.51 8.36
CA ASP A 509 -0.19 7.21 9.00
C ASP A 509 0.10 7.72 10.43
N ASP A 510 1.26 8.35 10.61
CA ASP A 510 1.63 8.98 11.88
C ASP A 510 1.97 10.45 11.64
N PRO A 511 0.96 11.35 11.74
CA PRO A 511 1.16 12.78 11.54
C PRO A 511 2.21 13.40 12.45
N ASN A 512 2.48 12.83 13.63
CA ASN A 512 3.48 13.38 14.56
C ASN A 512 4.89 13.10 14.08
N ASP A 513 5.14 11.89 13.58
CA ASP A 513 6.45 11.45 13.13
C ASP A 513 6.73 11.73 11.65
N PHE A 514 5.71 12.13 10.89
CA PHE A 514 5.88 12.65 9.53
C PHE A 514 6.83 13.85 9.53
N ALA A 515 7.97 13.70 8.86
CA ALA A 515 9.04 14.70 8.95
C ALA A 515 8.65 16.02 8.28
N TRP A 516 9.05 17.14 8.87
CA TRP A 516 8.81 18.47 8.30
C TRP A 516 9.51 18.70 6.95
N ALA A 517 10.54 17.92 6.60
CA ALA A 517 11.26 18.07 5.35
C ALA A 517 11.64 16.71 4.77
N CYS A 518 11.83 16.64 3.46
CA CYS A 518 12.41 15.49 2.76
C CYS A 518 13.66 15.88 1.93
N THR A 519 13.95 17.17 1.81
CA THR A 519 15.12 17.72 1.10
C THR A 519 15.98 18.58 2.02
N ARG A 520 17.23 18.83 1.61
CA ARG A 520 18.11 19.88 2.13
C ARG A 520 18.79 20.60 0.97
N ALA A 521 19.39 21.77 1.17
CA ALA A 521 20.19 22.40 0.12
C ALA A 521 21.34 21.49 -0.35
N ALA A 522 21.63 21.52 -1.64
CA ALA A 522 22.81 20.87 -2.21
C ALA A 522 24.08 21.57 -1.69
N ARG A 523 25.11 20.79 -1.38
CA ARG A 523 26.43 21.35 -1.03
C ARG A 523 27.12 21.83 -2.32
N PRO A 524 28.06 22.79 -2.26
CA PRO A 524 28.90 23.14 -3.41
C PRO A 524 29.52 21.88 -4.03
N GLY A 525 29.38 21.71 -5.35
CA GLY A 525 29.86 20.54 -6.09
C GLY A 525 29.06 19.25 -5.92
N GLN A 526 28.01 19.23 -5.09
CA GLN A 526 27.14 18.07 -4.95
C GLN A 526 26.24 17.91 -6.19
N THR A 527 26.39 16.81 -6.92
CA THR A 527 25.58 16.49 -8.10
C THR A 527 24.35 15.63 -7.78
N SER A 528 24.34 14.97 -6.61
CA SER A 528 23.21 14.18 -6.14
C SER A 528 22.09 15.04 -5.59
N VAL A 529 20.84 14.61 -5.82
CA VAL A 529 19.65 15.20 -5.22
C VAL A 529 19.70 14.94 -3.71
N PRO A 530 19.76 15.99 -2.88
CA PRO A 530 19.93 15.86 -1.44
C PRO A 530 18.61 15.47 -0.72
N ILE A 531 18.13 14.26 -0.97
CA ILE A 531 17.02 13.64 -0.23
C ILE A 531 17.50 13.23 1.17
N ARG A 532 16.63 13.39 2.16
CA ARG A 532 16.83 12.94 3.54
C ARG A 532 15.54 12.37 4.10
N ASP A 533 15.69 11.63 5.19
CA ASP A 533 14.56 11.13 5.99
C ASP A 533 13.51 10.36 5.14
N PHE A 534 13.99 9.68 4.09
CA PHE A 534 13.20 8.86 3.19
C PHE A 534 13.98 7.61 2.78
N MET A 535 13.34 6.44 2.86
CA MET A 535 13.99 5.16 2.57
C MET A 535 12.97 4.14 2.00
N PRO A 536 13.04 3.78 0.70
CA PRO A 536 12.18 2.74 0.15
C PRO A 536 12.57 1.36 0.69
N ILE A 537 11.58 0.47 0.83
CA ILE A 537 11.76 -0.89 1.35
C ILE A 537 12.57 -1.78 0.41
N THR A 538 12.61 -1.45 -0.89
CA THR A 538 13.42 -2.13 -1.90
C THR A 538 14.34 -1.16 -2.61
N LYS A 539 15.41 -1.67 -3.24
CA LYS A 539 16.23 -0.86 -4.13
C LYS A 539 15.45 -0.60 -5.43
N VAL A 540 15.15 0.66 -5.67
CA VAL A 540 14.46 1.13 -6.87
C VAL A 540 15.47 1.88 -7.74
N ARG A 541 15.98 1.22 -8.79
CA ARG A 541 17.00 1.77 -9.70
C ARG A 541 16.58 3.12 -10.29
N PRO A 542 15.34 3.36 -10.76
CA PRO A 542 14.93 4.70 -11.19
C PRO A 542 15.11 5.77 -10.10
N PHE A 543 14.83 5.47 -8.83
CA PHE A 543 14.99 6.44 -7.74
C PHE A 543 16.46 6.73 -7.46
N TYR A 544 17.32 5.73 -7.62
CA TYR A 544 18.77 5.90 -7.57
C TYR A 544 19.27 6.76 -8.73
N GLU A 545 18.80 6.51 -9.95
CA GLU A 545 19.18 7.21 -11.19
C GLU A 545 18.58 8.63 -11.32
N MET A 546 17.69 9.04 -10.41
CA MET A 546 17.15 10.39 -10.39
C MET A 546 18.28 11.42 -10.23
N ASN A 547 18.40 12.32 -11.21
CA ASN A 547 19.34 13.44 -11.16
C ASN A 547 18.63 14.76 -10.81
N ALA A 548 19.38 15.86 -10.74
CA ALA A 548 18.84 17.18 -10.38
C ALA A 548 17.74 17.68 -11.34
N ASP A 549 17.84 17.36 -12.64
CA ASP A 549 16.84 17.79 -13.62
C ASP A 549 15.52 17.05 -13.43
N ASP A 550 15.59 15.74 -13.20
CA ASP A 550 14.42 14.91 -12.90
C ASP A 550 13.73 15.35 -11.60
N ALA A 551 14.52 15.71 -10.58
CA ALA A 551 14.00 16.24 -9.33
C ALA A 551 13.36 17.62 -9.49
N ARG A 552 14.01 18.56 -10.19
CA ARG A 552 13.44 19.88 -10.49
C ARG A 552 12.14 19.74 -11.29
N TRP A 553 12.10 18.86 -12.29
CA TRP A 553 10.89 18.55 -13.05
C TRP A 553 9.74 18.11 -12.15
N MET A 554 9.94 17.09 -11.31
CA MET A 554 8.89 16.62 -10.39
C MET A 554 8.51 17.69 -9.35
N ALA A 555 9.48 18.47 -8.86
CA ALA A 555 9.21 19.56 -7.93
C ALA A 555 8.28 20.62 -8.54
N ARG A 556 8.44 20.94 -9.84
CA ARG A 556 7.50 21.84 -10.55
C ARG A 556 6.10 21.27 -10.60
N MET A 557 5.95 19.97 -10.83
CA MET A 557 4.63 19.32 -10.82
C MET A 557 3.96 19.42 -9.45
N ILE A 558 4.68 19.07 -8.39
CA ILE A 558 4.18 19.17 -7.01
C ILE A 558 3.89 20.65 -6.65
N ALA A 559 4.71 21.58 -7.12
CA ALA A 559 4.52 23.00 -6.86
C ALA A 559 3.22 23.57 -7.46
N ARG A 560 2.66 22.93 -8.50
CA ARG A 560 1.37 23.34 -9.08
C ARG A 560 0.15 22.89 -8.27
N LEU A 561 0.31 22.03 -7.26
CA LEU A 561 -0.76 21.74 -6.31
C LEU A 561 -1.00 22.97 -5.42
N THR A 562 -2.26 23.37 -5.30
CA THR A 562 -2.67 24.47 -4.42
C THR A 562 -2.87 23.97 -2.98
N GLU A 563 -2.82 24.87 -2.00
CA GLU A 563 -3.16 24.52 -0.61
C GLU A 563 -4.57 23.93 -0.51
N ASN A 564 -5.53 24.50 -1.24
CA ASN A 564 -6.92 24.04 -1.27
C ASN A 564 -7.03 22.60 -1.79
N GLN A 565 -6.26 22.21 -2.81
CA GLN A 565 -6.23 20.84 -3.31
C GLN A 565 -5.65 19.84 -2.30
N ILE A 566 -4.64 20.24 -1.53
CA ILE A 566 -4.09 19.39 -0.45
C ILE A 566 -5.15 19.22 0.65
N ARG A 567 -5.90 20.28 1.00
CA ARG A 567 -7.03 20.21 1.94
C ARG A 567 -8.12 19.27 1.42
N GLN A 568 -8.55 19.43 0.18
CA GLN A 568 -9.53 18.56 -0.49
C GLN A 568 -9.13 17.07 -0.38
N ALA A 569 -7.87 16.74 -0.71
CA ALA A 569 -7.37 15.37 -0.65
C ALA A 569 -7.34 14.81 0.78
N LEU A 570 -6.96 15.60 1.78
CA LEU A 570 -6.97 15.20 3.20
C LEU A 570 -8.40 14.98 3.72
N ILE A 571 -9.33 15.88 3.37
CA ILE A 571 -10.74 15.76 3.76
C ILE A 571 -11.37 14.52 3.11
N ALA A 572 -11.17 14.32 1.80
CA ALA A 572 -11.69 13.17 1.07
C ALA A 572 -11.06 11.84 1.49
N ALA A 573 -9.90 11.87 2.13
CA ALA A 573 -9.29 10.72 2.79
C ALA A 573 -9.88 10.43 4.17
N GLY A 574 -10.77 11.27 4.70
CA GLY A 574 -11.43 11.04 5.98
C GLY A 574 -10.60 11.39 7.22
N TYR A 575 -9.51 12.15 7.07
CA TYR A 575 -8.75 12.62 8.22
C TYR A 575 -9.64 13.49 9.13
N ASP A 576 -9.48 13.30 10.45
CA ASP A 576 -10.04 14.22 11.43
C ASP A 576 -9.37 15.60 11.28
N ALA A 577 -10.10 16.67 11.60
CA ALA A 577 -9.66 18.06 11.38
C ALA A 577 -8.29 18.36 12.01
N ALA A 578 -8.00 17.87 13.21
CA ALA A 578 -6.72 18.11 13.88
C ALA A 578 -5.51 17.46 13.16
N PRO A 579 -5.49 16.14 12.90
CA PRO A 579 -4.43 15.53 12.11
C PRO A 579 -4.37 16.08 10.67
N ALA A 580 -5.51 16.36 10.02
CA ALA A 580 -5.54 16.99 8.70
C ALA A 580 -4.81 18.35 8.70
N ARG A 581 -5.07 19.18 9.72
CA ARG A 581 -4.43 20.49 9.87
C ARG A 581 -2.91 20.37 10.04
N LEU A 582 -2.43 19.45 10.87
CA LEU A 582 -0.98 19.24 11.03
C LEU A 582 -0.34 18.70 9.73
N LEU A 583 -0.97 17.72 9.08
CA LEU A 583 -0.49 17.15 7.83
C LEU A 583 -0.41 18.20 6.73
N LEU A 584 -1.42 19.07 6.60
CA LEU A 584 -1.39 20.19 5.66
C LEU A 584 -0.15 21.06 5.87
N GLU A 585 0.10 21.51 7.10
CA GLU A 585 1.25 22.37 7.42
C GLU A 585 2.57 21.68 7.08
N LYS A 586 2.69 20.37 7.34
CA LYS A 586 3.88 19.59 7.01
C LYS A 586 4.06 19.38 5.50
N LEU A 587 2.99 19.02 4.78
CA LEU A 587 3.02 18.79 3.33
C LEU A 587 3.34 20.07 2.55
N VAL A 588 2.72 21.18 2.94
CA VAL A 588 2.96 22.50 2.38
C VAL A 588 4.39 22.94 2.64
N TRP A 589 4.88 22.80 3.87
CA TRP A 589 6.27 23.12 4.16
C TRP A 589 7.26 22.21 3.42
N ARG A 590 6.98 20.91 3.29
CA ARG A 590 7.80 20.00 2.47
C ARG A 590 7.85 20.46 1.00
N ARG A 591 6.73 20.91 0.43
CA ARG A 591 6.66 21.51 -0.92
C ARG A 591 7.56 22.74 -1.00
N ASP A 592 7.39 23.71 -0.11
CA ASP A 592 8.16 24.97 -0.14
C ASP A 592 9.65 24.73 0.08
N LYS A 593 10.00 23.83 1.00
CA LYS A 593 11.37 23.43 1.26
C LYS A 593 12.02 22.81 0.02
N MET A 594 11.30 21.97 -0.71
CA MET A 594 11.77 21.40 -1.96
C MET A 594 11.96 22.47 -3.05
N ILE A 595 11.01 23.41 -3.19
CA ILE A 595 11.13 24.55 -4.11
C ILE A 595 12.37 25.39 -3.79
N HIS A 596 12.61 25.68 -2.51
CA HIS A 596 13.81 26.38 -2.05
C HIS A 596 15.09 25.60 -2.35
N ASP A 597 15.17 24.35 -1.89
CA ASP A 597 16.39 23.53 -1.96
C ASP A 597 16.80 23.16 -3.39
N LEU A 598 15.85 23.16 -4.34
CA LEU A 598 16.08 22.88 -5.76
C LEU A 598 16.17 24.16 -6.63
N GLY A 599 16.24 25.34 -6.01
CA GLY A 599 16.43 26.61 -6.72
C GLY A 599 15.26 27.00 -7.63
N LEU A 600 14.03 26.78 -7.17
CA LEU A 600 12.79 27.08 -7.88
C LEU A 600 12.00 28.24 -7.26
N GLY A 601 12.54 28.95 -6.27
CA GLY A 601 11.86 30.04 -5.56
C GLY A 601 11.50 31.25 -6.44
N GLY A 602 12.21 31.45 -7.56
CA GLY A 602 11.85 32.45 -8.57
C GLY A 602 10.74 32.02 -9.53
N GLU A 603 10.36 30.73 -9.53
CA GLU A 603 9.32 30.18 -10.40
C GLU A 603 8.00 29.96 -9.65
N PHE A 604 8.06 29.66 -8.34
CA PHE A 604 6.88 29.36 -7.53
C PHE A 604 6.96 30.08 -6.18
N ALA A 605 5.86 30.76 -5.83
CA ALA A 605 5.70 31.34 -4.50
C ALA A 605 5.66 30.25 -3.41
N TYR A 606 6.25 30.58 -2.26
CA TYR A 606 6.10 29.80 -1.04
C TYR A 606 4.69 30.00 -0.48
N LEU A 607 4.03 28.90 -0.14
CA LEU A 607 2.75 28.93 0.58
C LEU A 607 2.94 29.26 2.07
N ARG A 608 4.17 29.10 2.58
CA ARG A 608 4.61 29.43 3.94
C ARG A 608 5.92 30.24 3.87
N PRO A 609 5.86 31.50 3.40
CA PRO A 609 7.07 32.33 3.23
C PRO A 609 7.82 32.58 4.54
N SER A 610 7.12 32.58 5.67
CA SER A 610 7.71 32.77 7.01
C SER A 610 8.30 31.48 7.62
N GLY A 611 8.30 30.36 6.89
CA GLY A 611 8.76 29.08 7.40
C GLY A 611 7.65 28.20 8.02
N PRO A 612 8.02 27.02 8.56
CA PRO A 612 7.06 26.08 9.11
C PRO A 612 6.56 26.53 10.47
N ASN A 613 5.25 26.43 10.70
CA ASN A 613 4.69 26.58 12.04
C ASN A 613 4.90 25.31 12.88
N ARG A 614 6.12 25.11 13.39
CA ARG A 614 6.45 23.94 14.22
C ARG A 614 5.80 23.94 15.60
N ARG A 615 5.24 25.08 16.03
CA ARG A 615 4.52 25.23 17.31
C ARG A 615 3.02 25.43 17.07
N LEU A 616 2.50 24.84 15.98
CA LEU A 616 1.09 24.90 15.64
C LEU A 616 0.23 24.44 16.82
N ASN A 617 -0.75 25.27 17.18
CA ASN A 617 -1.85 24.90 18.05
C ASN A 617 -3.13 24.96 17.20
N TYR A 618 -3.98 23.96 17.33
CA TYR A 618 -5.26 23.91 16.63
C TYR A 618 -6.23 22.95 17.33
N ASP A 619 -7.35 23.47 17.77
CA ASP A 619 -8.44 22.71 18.37
C ASP A 619 -9.69 22.95 17.52
N PRO A 620 -10.19 21.96 16.75
CA PRO A 620 -11.35 22.16 15.88
C PRO A 620 -12.63 22.55 16.63
N LEU A 621 -12.69 22.33 17.94
CA LEU A 621 -13.83 22.76 18.78
C LEU A 621 -13.74 24.24 19.20
N LYS A 622 -12.57 24.88 19.06
CA LYS A 622 -12.33 26.28 19.45
C LYS A 622 -12.01 27.18 18.25
N ASP A 623 -11.18 26.68 17.35
CA ASP A 623 -10.59 27.44 16.24
C ASP A 623 -11.41 27.34 14.95
N GLY A 624 -12.49 26.55 14.96
CA GLY A 624 -13.38 26.34 13.82
C GLY A 624 -13.00 25.13 12.96
N PRO A 625 -13.77 24.88 11.88
CA PRO A 625 -13.61 23.69 11.06
C PRO A 625 -12.39 23.77 10.12
N PHE A 626 -11.86 22.59 9.77
CA PHE A 626 -10.88 22.47 8.70
C PHE A 626 -11.61 22.26 7.39
N THR A 627 -11.60 23.27 6.52
CA THR A 627 -12.43 23.31 5.30
C THR A 627 -11.61 23.38 4.01
N ALA A 628 -12.24 22.99 2.91
CA ALA A 628 -11.78 23.21 1.54
C ALA A 628 -12.93 23.67 0.65
N THR A 629 -12.63 24.39 -0.42
CA THR A 629 -13.61 24.85 -1.41
C THR A 629 -13.56 23.95 -2.64
N LEU A 630 -14.72 23.51 -3.15
CA LEU A 630 -14.87 22.73 -4.37
C LEU A 630 -14.90 23.64 -5.62
N PRO A 631 -14.69 23.09 -6.82
CA PRO A 631 -14.73 23.90 -8.06
C PRO A 631 -16.07 24.61 -8.31
N ASP A 632 -17.17 24.06 -7.79
CA ASP A 632 -18.51 24.65 -7.88
C ASP A 632 -18.79 25.70 -6.78
N GLY A 633 -17.80 26.05 -5.97
CA GLY A 633 -17.89 27.02 -4.89
C GLY A 633 -18.42 26.47 -3.56
N ARG A 634 -18.89 25.21 -3.51
CA ARG A 634 -19.33 24.60 -2.24
C ARG A 634 -18.14 24.39 -1.30
N THR A 635 -18.40 24.51 0.00
CA THR A 635 -17.41 24.19 1.04
C THR A 635 -17.62 22.77 1.57
N VAL A 636 -16.52 22.05 1.75
CA VAL A 636 -16.49 20.73 2.42
C VAL A 636 -15.61 20.81 3.65
N GLU A 637 -15.93 20.01 4.67
CA GLU A 637 -15.27 20.06 5.97
C GLU A 637 -14.68 18.70 6.35
N ALA A 638 -13.54 18.71 7.04
CA ALA A 638 -13.00 17.52 7.67
C ALA A 638 -13.91 17.05 8.81
N ARG A 639 -13.84 15.75 9.10
CA ARG A 639 -14.53 15.17 10.25
C ARG A 639 -14.03 15.80 11.56
N VAL A 640 -14.96 16.09 12.46
CA VAL A 640 -14.64 16.55 13.83
C VAL A 640 -15.17 15.53 14.82
N THR A 641 -14.33 14.60 15.27
CA THR A 641 -14.73 13.61 16.30
C THR A 641 -14.65 14.15 17.72
N GLY A 642 -14.05 15.34 17.91
CA GLY A 642 -13.73 15.90 19.21
C GLY A 642 -12.58 15.18 19.95
N ARG A 643 -12.06 14.07 19.40
CA ARG A 643 -11.03 13.24 20.06
C ARG A 643 -9.63 13.83 19.97
N TYR A 644 -9.36 14.68 18.99
CA TYR A 644 -8.02 15.13 18.68
C TYR A 644 -7.92 16.66 18.62
N TYR A 645 -6.74 17.17 18.99
CA TYR A 645 -6.32 18.55 18.83
C TYR A 645 -4.82 18.58 18.53
N VAL A 646 -4.30 19.70 18.05
CA VAL A 646 -2.86 19.93 17.86
C VAL A 646 -2.38 20.88 18.94
N GLU A 647 -1.29 20.50 19.60
CA GLU A 647 -0.61 21.30 20.59
C GLU A 647 0.89 21.27 20.31
N ASN A 648 1.51 22.44 20.18
CA ASN A 648 2.94 22.60 19.92
C ASN A 648 3.46 21.74 18.75
N GLY A 649 2.67 21.62 17.69
CA GLY A 649 3.02 20.84 16.49
C GLY A 649 2.83 19.33 16.62
N PHE A 650 2.12 18.85 17.66
CA PHE A 650 1.80 17.45 17.87
C PHE A 650 0.29 17.24 17.96
N VAL A 651 -0.24 16.26 17.24
CA VAL A 651 -1.58 15.71 17.47
C VAL A 651 -1.61 15.06 18.84
N ARG A 652 -2.52 15.53 19.69
CA ARG A 652 -2.85 15.00 21.01
C ARG A 652 -4.25 14.41 20.96
N ARG A 653 -4.47 13.40 21.80
CA ARG A 653 -5.79 12.81 22.03
C ARG A 653 -6.35 13.34 23.34
N ARG A 654 -7.62 13.73 23.38
CA ARG A 654 -8.30 14.09 24.63
C ARG A 654 -8.45 12.84 25.51
N PRO A 655 -8.36 12.99 26.84
CA PRO A 655 -8.86 11.97 27.76
C PRO A 655 -10.33 11.70 27.42
N LEU A 656 -10.71 10.42 27.40
CA LEU A 656 -12.10 10.02 27.25
C LEU A 656 -12.89 10.36 28.51
#